data_AF-A0A2V9SI66-F1
#
_entry.id   AF-A0A2V9SI66-F1
#
_cell.length_a   1.000
_cell.length_b   1.000
_cell.length_c   1.000
_cell.angle_alpha   90.00
_cell.angle_beta   90.00
_cell.angle_gamma   90.00
#
_symmetry.space_group_name_H-M   'P 1'
#
loop_
_entity.id
_entity.type
_entity.pdbx_description
1 polymer ?
#
loop_
_entity_poly.entity_id
_entity_poly.type
_entity_poly.pdbx_seq_one_letter_code
_entity_poly.pdbx_strand_id
1 'polypeptide(L)'
;MLRSTEADVVEEALKRIPGKAIINSINLEDGEKRTSKVLPMAKRYGAAVIALTIDEDGMALTADKKVAIAKRIFDLATQKYGIRPVDVIFDALTLPITTGQEDYRMAGVETLKAVKRIKQELPEVKTILGVSNISFGLDVYPRRVLNSVFMHEAVDNGLDMAIVNYTKIYPLYKIPHEEVELARKLIYRDDADGDPLQKYMQHFAGTKGKAQAATTAHVETLSVDDKLKYAIINGEKSVGEGAQKKSLEVLLEDALEQYTPLDLINTVLLDGMRTVGELFGARKMQLPSVLDSASVMKQAVAYLEPKMEKKAGSQKATIVIATVKGDVHDIGKNLVDIILTNNGYRVVNLGIKQPADTIIKAAVEHKADAIGLSGLLVKSTLEMKYVIQDLQRQSLEFPVICGGAALTRKYVEDDLRREYSNSVFYADDAFAGLHIMEDLATTDGKRDSRLKEGRTVKEYAKAVAVDEETGPVFAERSPVVVDAPNIPTPPFWGVRVRKDFDLRELFQYINETALFKNQWQLKTASQQDYLRLVEEKFRPIKNQLEEEIIASGVFDAKVVYGYFPSQSDGNDVVVYDPEENKDDQSGSKRELLRFTFPRQREGRKLCISDFFSAKSSGKMDVIGLSLVTMGAKASVETQRLFEGGEYTRYLYMHGLSVETAEALAEYLHKKMRKELGIASEDSPHIRDLFHQKYRGSRYSFGYPACPNLEDQTKLFALLHPEENVGVRLTSGFLLEPEQSTSAIVVHHPGAKYFVV
;
A
#
# COMPACT_ATOMS: atom_id res chain seq x y z
N MET A 1 12.99 18.64 14.55
CA MET A 1 12.69 19.94 15.19
C MET A 1 13.46 20.01 16.50
N LEU A 2 14.26 21.06 16.70
CA LEU A 2 15.11 21.27 17.87
C LEU A 2 14.46 22.27 18.80
N ARG A 3 14.43 22.01 20.11
CA ARG A 3 13.93 22.96 21.11
C ARG A 3 14.94 23.07 22.25
N SER A 4 15.53 24.26 22.40
CA SER A 4 16.37 24.62 23.55
C SER A 4 16.38 26.14 23.72
N THR A 5 16.49 26.60 24.96
CA THR A 5 16.70 28.01 25.29
C THR A 5 18.17 28.42 25.09
N GLU A 6 19.10 27.48 25.17
CA GLU A 6 20.55 27.71 25.06
C GLU A 6 21.05 27.59 23.62
N ALA A 7 21.69 28.65 23.12
CA ALA A 7 22.18 28.72 21.74
C ALA A 7 23.27 27.66 21.45
N ASP A 8 24.18 27.42 22.39
CA ASP A 8 25.29 26.49 22.22
C ASP A 8 24.79 25.03 22.07
N VAL A 9 23.74 24.67 22.80
CA VAL A 9 23.05 23.37 22.67
C VAL A 9 22.39 23.23 21.29
N VAL A 10 21.76 24.30 20.80
CA VAL A 10 21.18 24.31 19.45
C VAL A 10 22.27 24.11 18.40
N GLU A 11 23.41 24.79 18.52
CA GLU A 11 24.52 24.65 17.58
C GLU A 11 25.09 23.22 17.56
N GLU A 12 25.35 22.64 18.73
CA GLU A 12 25.85 21.27 18.80
C GLU A 12 24.87 20.26 18.22
N ALA A 13 23.57 20.45 18.42
CA ALA A 13 22.57 19.59 17.80
C ALA A 13 22.53 19.74 16.28
N LEU A 14 22.64 20.96 15.74
CA LEU A 14 22.66 21.22 14.31
C LEU A 14 23.82 20.53 13.59
N LYS A 15 24.99 20.39 14.23
CA LYS A 15 26.15 19.68 13.69
C LYS A 15 25.92 18.17 13.48
N ARG A 16 24.94 17.58 14.17
CA ARG A 16 24.70 16.12 14.20
C ARG A 16 23.45 15.66 13.47
N ILE A 17 22.57 16.59 13.10
CA ILE A 17 21.31 16.24 12.44
C ILE A 17 21.54 16.02 10.94
N PRO A 18 21.18 14.84 10.40
CA PRO A 18 21.14 14.66 8.96
C PRO A 18 19.92 15.42 8.38
N GLY A 19 20.16 16.20 7.33
CA GLY A 19 19.12 16.95 6.63
C GLY A 19 18.77 18.30 7.25
N LYS A 20 17.60 18.83 6.88
CA LYS A 20 17.20 20.19 7.25
C LYS A 20 16.50 20.24 8.61
N ALA A 21 17.17 20.78 9.60
CA ALA A 21 16.58 21.02 10.92
C ALA A 21 15.61 22.21 10.91
N ILE A 22 14.66 22.22 11.86
CA ILE A 22 13.88 23.41 12.21
C ILE A 22 14.08 23.73 13.69
N ILE A 23 14.48 24.96 13.97
CA ILE A 23 14.80 25.49 15.30
C ILE A 23 13.54 26.12 15.91
N ASN A 24 13.14 25.64 17.09
CA ASN A 24 12.02 26.13 17.88
C ASN A 24 12.52 26.74 19.20
N SER A 25 12.52 28.05 19.39
CA SER A 25 12.07 29.12 18.50
C SER A 25 13.01 30.32 18.57
N ILE A 26 12.70 31.35 17.79
CA ILE A 26 13.16 32.73 17.95
C ILE A 26 11.97 33.64 18.31
N ASN A 27 12.26 34.77 18.96
CA ASN A 27 11.32 35.84 19.30
C ASN A 27 12.10 37.16 19.52
N LEU A 28 11.39 38.26 19.78
CA LEU A 28 11.97 39.58 20.07
C LEU A 28 11.72 40.03 21.53
N GLU A 29 11.43 39.10 22.44
CA GLU A 29 11.14 39.39 23.86
C GLU A 29 12.29 40.15 24.55
N ASP A 30 13.53 39.71 24.33
CA ASP A 30 14.76 40.41 24.78
C ASP A 30 15.38 41.24 23.63
N GLY A 31 14.55 41.79 22.75
CA GLY A 31 14.97 42.40 21.49
C GLY A 31 15.71 41.40 20.59
N GLU A 32 16.81 41.83 19.96
CA GLU A 32 17.55 40.98 19.02
C GLU A 32 18.51 39.96 19.68
N LYS A 33 18.56 39.87 21.01
CA LYS A 33 19.58 39.08 21.71
C LYS A 33 19.55 37.59 21.33
N ARG A 34 18.35 37.00 21.21
CA ARG A 34 18.18 35.59 20.81
C ARG A 34 18.33 35.40 19.31
N THR A 35 17.67 36.26 18.52
CA THR A 35 17.71 36.20 17.04
C THR A 35 19.13 36.39 16.50
N SER A 36 19.91 37.31 17.05
CA SER A 36 21.30 37.57 16.64
C SER A 36 22.25 36.39 16.86
N LYS A 37 21.94 35.50 17.80
CA LYS A 37 22.67 34.23 17.97
C LYS A 37 22.14 33.15 17.04
N VAL A 38 20.82 32.97 17.00
CA VAL A 38 20.18 31.82 16.33
C VAL A 38 20.16 31.95 14.80
N LEU A 39 19.88 33.14 14.26
CA LEU A 39 19.72 33.34 12.81
C LEU A 39 21.04 33.12 12.03
N PRO A 40 22.21 33.60 12.47
CA PRO A 40 23.48 33.26 11.82
C PRO A 40 23.76 31.76 11.80
N MET A 41 23.45 31.05 12.90
CA MET A 41 23.60 29.60 12.97
C MET A 41 22.63 28.90 12.01
N ALA A 42 21.36 29.33 11.98
CA ALA A 42 20.37 28.80 11.06
C ALA A 42 20.82 28.95 9.60
N LYS A 43 21.37 30.11 9.24
CA LYS A 43 21.93 30.34 7.90
C LYS A 43 23.11 29.41 7.60
N ARG A 44 24.06 29.29 8.54
CA ARG A 44 25.27 28.46 8.40
C ARG A 44 24.94 26.99 8.18
N TYR A 45 24.03 26.44 8.96
CA TYR A 45 23.66 25.02 8.91
C TYR A 45 22.44 24.73 8.00
N GLY A 46 21.93 25.74 7.30
CA GLY A 46 20.78 25.60 6.39
C GLY A 46 19.46 25.24 7.08
N ALA A 47 19.29 25.57 8.35
CA ALA A 47 18.11 25.25 9.16
C ALA A 47 16.98 26.28 8.95
N ALA A 48 15.73 25.83 9.10
CA ALA A 48 14.57 26.70 9.18
C ALA A 48 14.33 27.15 10.65
N VAL A 49 13.59 28.23 10.86
CA VAL A 49 13.31 28.78 12.19
C VAL A 49 11.81 28.98 12.38
N ILE A 50 11.31 28.64 13.57
CA ILE A 50 9.97 29.09 13.98
C ILE A 50 10.09 30.36 14.83
N ALA A 51 9.40 31.40 14.37
CA ALA A 51 9.35 32.72 14.97
C ALA A 51 8.02 32.89 15.70
N LEU A 52 8.09 33.08 17.02
CA LEU A 52 6.92 33.41 17.83
C LEU A 52 6.62 34.91 17.68
N THR A 53 5.35 35.28 17.55
CA THR A 53 4.94 36.70 17.51
C THR A 53 4.94 37.32 18.92
N ILE A 54 6.13 37.40 19.51
CA ILE A 54 6.42 37.98 20.82
C ILE A 54 7.52 39.03 20.62
N ASP A 55 7.29 40.23 21.15
CA ASP A 55 8.23 41.35 21.13
C ASP A 55 8.52 41.85 22.55
N GLU A 56 9.22 42.98 22.66
CA GLU A 56 9.65 43.57 23.93
C GLU A 56 8.48 43.95 24.85
N ASP A 57 7.29 44.13 24.28
CA ASP A 57 6.05 44.39 25.01
C ASP A 57 5.31 43.10 25.38
N GLY A 58 5.87 41.93 25.07
CA GLY A 58 5.35 40.61 25.40
C GLY A 58 4.58 39.92 24.26
N MET A 59 3.67 39.02 24.63
CA MET A 59 2.90 38.21 23.68
C MET A 59 1.85 39.04 22.96
N ALA A 60 1.82 38.99 21.62
CA ALA A 60 0.79 39.69 20.85
C ALA A 60 -0.60 39.05 20.98
N LEU A 61 -1.58 39.84 21.43
CA LEU A 61 -2.96 39.39 21.62
C LEU A 61 -3.84 39.63 20.38
N THR A 62 -3.66 40.74 19.67
CA THR A 62 -4.44 41.10 18.49
C THR A 62 -3.79 40.65 17.19
N ALA A 63 -4.59 40.43 16.15
CA ALA A 63 -4.10 40.06 14.83
C ALA A 63 -3.15 41.11 14.24
N ASP A 64 -3.46 42.40 14.42
CA ASP A 64 -2.60 43.51 13.97
C ASP A 64 -1.21 43.43 14.60
N LYS A 65 -1.13 43.24 15.92
CA LYS A 65 0.16 43.16 16.61
C LYS A 65 0.91 41.89 16.20
N LYS A 66 0.23 40.74 16.09
CA LYS A 66 0.83 39.47 15.62
C LYS A 66 1.46 39.64 14.23
N VAL A 67 0.74 40.26 13.29
CA VAL A 67 1.24 40.50 11.91
C VAL A 67 2.39 41.52 11.91
N ALA A 68 2.30 42.60 12.70
CA ALA A 68 3.37 43.59 12.80
C ALA A 68 4.69 42.99 13.29
N ILE A 69 4.63 42.15 14.33
CA ILE A 69 5.82 41.43 14.83
C ILE A 69 6.33 40.44 13.78
N ALA A 70 5.43 39.70 13.11
CA ALA A 70 5.83 38.77 12.06
C ALA A 70 6.61 39.47 10.93
N LYS A 71 6.15 40.62 10.44
CA LYS A 71 6.86 41.43 9.44
C LYS A 71 8.23 41.89 9.94
N ARG A 72 8.29 42.39 11.18
CA ARG A 72 9.54 42.86 11.79
C ARG A 72 10.58 41.73 11.91
N ILE A 73 10.16 40.53 12.32
CA ILE A 73 11.03 39.34 12.36
C ILE A 73 11.40 38.87 10.94
N PHE A 74 10.46 38.93 10.00
CA PHE A 74 10.71 38.57 8.59
C PHE A 74 11.79 39.44 7.98
N ASP A 75 11.69 40.76 8.10
CA ASP A 75 12.69 41.71 7.59
C ASP A 75 14.05 41.48 8.26
N LEU A 76 14.06 41.26 9.57
CA LEU A 76 15.28 40.94 10.30
C LEU A 76 15.92 39.64 9.78
N ALA A 77 15.15 38.56 9.65
CA ALA A 77 15.68 37.26 9.24
C ALA A 77 16.15 37.26 7.78
N THR A 78 15.38 37.86 6.87
CA THR A 78 15.63 37.81 5.43
C THR A 78 16.64 38.86 4.98
N GLN A 79 16.47 40.12 5.39
CA GLN A 79 17.30 41.23 4.90
C GLN A 79 18.65 41.29 5.64
N LYS A 80 18.64 41.19 6.98
CA LYS A 80 19.86 41.31 7.79
C LYS A 80 20.67 40.01 7.84
N TYR A 81 20.00 38.87 7.98
CA TYR A 81 20.67 37.57 8.18
C TYR A 81 20.59 36.63 6.96
N GLY A 82 19.92 37.03 5.88
CA GLY A 82 19.90 36.29 4.61
C GLY A 82 19.19 34.93 4.68
N ILE A 83 18.29 34.72 5.63
CA ILE A 83 17.43 33.52 5.68
C ILE A 83 16.46 33.56 4.51
N ARG A 84 16.18 32.41 3.88
CA ARG A 84 15.21 32.36 2.79
C ARG A 84 13.79 32.55 3.36
N PRO A 85 12.88 33.27 2.69
CA PRO A 85 11.50 33.43 3.13
C PRO A 85 10.80 32.10 3.49
N VAL A 86 10.97 31.07 2.66
CA VAL A 86 10.43 29.71 2.88
C VAL A 86 10.98 28.98 4.11
N ASP A 87 12.07 29.48 4.70
CA ASP A 87 12.70 28.93 5.90
C ASP A 87 12.26 29.64 7.18
N VAL A 88 11.38 30.64 7.07
CA VAL A 88 10.77 31.34 8.19
C VAL A 88 9.35 30.81 8.40
N ILE A 89 9.10 30.28 9.59
CA ILE A 89 7.81 29.72 9.98
C ILE A 89 7.25 30.56 11.12
N PHE A 90 6.06 31.12 11.00
CA PHE A 90 5.46 31.96 12.04
C PHE A 90 4.50 31.18 12.93
N ASP A 91 4.71 31.28 14.24
CA ASP A 91 3.72 30.89 15.25
C ASP A 91 3.00 32.14 15.73
N ALA A 92 1.74 32.26 15.31
CA ALA A 92 0.86 33.37 15.65
C ALA A 92 0.28 33.27 17.07
N LEU A 93 0.80 32.36 17.93
CA LEU A 93 0.44 32.15 19.33
C LEU A 93 -1.02 31.77 19.56
N THR A 94 -1.26 30.48 19.80
CA THR A 94 -2.53 29.99 20.34
C THR A 94 -2.59 30.23 21.85
N LEU A 95 -3.47 31.12 22.29
CA LEU A 95 -3.72 31.43 23.70
C LEU A 95 -5.01 30.75 24.20
N PRO A 96 -5.13 30.47 25.51
CA PRO A 96 -6.26 29.74 26.05
C PRO A 96 -7.51 30.61 26.18
N ILE A 97 -8.59 30.25 25.50
CA ILE A 97 -9.86 31.01 25.51
C ILE A 97 -10.84 30.51 26.60
N THR A 98 -10.44 29.49 27.35
CA THR A 98 -11.27 28.77 28.32
C THR A 98 -10.96 29.12 29.77
N THR A 99 -9.97 29.98 30.03
CA THR A 99 -9.54 30.37 31.39
C THR A 99 -10.39 31.47 32.01
N GLY A 100 -11.32 32.07 31.26
CA GLY A 100 -12.18 33.17 31.73
C GLY A 100 -11.49 34.54 31.80
N GLN A 101 -10.18 34.63 31.51
CA GLN A 101 -9.45 35.89 31.43
C GLN A 101 -9.99 36.76 30.30
N GLU A 102 -10.33 38.00 30.61
CA GLU A 102 -11.01 38.92 29.69
C GLU A 102 -10.17 39.21 28.44
N ASP A 103 -8.87 39.43 28.63
CA ASP A 103 -7.91 39.70 27.56
C ASP A 103 -7.77 38.55 26.55
N TYR A 104 -8.11 37.31 26.92
CA TYR A 104 -7.98 36.13 26.06
C TYR A 104 -9.27 35.68 25.40
N ARG A 105 -10.41 36.32 25.72
CA ARG A 105 -11.72 35.92 25.14
C ARG A 105 -11.75 36.03 23.62
N MET A 106 -11.02 36.99 23.05
CA MET A 106 -10.90 37.18 21.60
C MET A 106 -9.72 36.43 20.98
N ALA A 107 -8.88 35.76 21.78
CA ALA A 107 -7.59 35.28 21.29
C ALA A 107 -7.71 34.19 20.21
N GLY A 108 -8.77 33.38 20.24
CA GLY A 108 -9.05 32.36 19.23
C GLY A 108 -9.21 32.97 17.84
N VAL A 109 -10.18 33.86 17.68
CA VAL A 109 -10.44 34.57 16.42
C VAL A 109 -9.28 35.46 15.98
N GLU A 110 -8.61 36.14 16.91
CA GLU A 110 -7.45 36.98 16.58
C GLU A 110 -6.27 36.14 16.06
N THR A 111 -6.10 34.90 16.54
CA THR A 111 -5.11 33.96 16.01
C THR A 111 -5.46 33.52 14.59
N LEU A 112 -6.73 33.17 14.32
CA LEU A 112 -7.19 32.79 12.97
C LEU A 112 -7.00 33.91 11.95
N LYS A 113 -7.39 35.15 12.33
CA LYS A 113 -7.18 36.35 11.51
C LYS A 113 -5.69 36.59 11.23
N ALA A 114 -4.83 36.43 12.23
CA ALA A 114 -3.39 36.60 12.08
C ALA A 114 -2.78 35.57 11.10
N VAL A 115 -3.15 34.29 11.22
CA VAL A 115 -2.70 33.24 10.29
C VAL A 115 -3.07 33.60 8.85
N LYS A 116 -4.33 33.95 8.61
CA LYS A 116 -4.81 34.35 7.28
C LYS A 116 -4.05 35.54 6.71
N ARG A 117 -3.83 36.57 7.53
CA ARG A 117 -3.12 37.79 7.12
C ARG A 117 -1.65 37.57 6.89
N ILE A 118 -0.96 36.83 7.75
CA ILE A 118 0.45 36.46 7.54
C ILE A 118 0.58 35.73 6.20
N LYS A 119 -0.36 34.83 5.88
CA LYS A 119 -0.32 34.11 4.60
C LYS A 119 -0.53 35.01 3.38
N GLN A 120 -1.40 36.01 3.50
CA GLN A 120 -1.69 36.97 2.42
C GLN A 120 -0.56 37.99 2.24
N GLU A 121 -0.01 38.50 3.34
CA GLU A 121 0.96 39.58 3.35
C GLU A 121 2.41 39.09 3.20
N LEU A 122 2.69 37.82 3.53
CA LEU A 122 4.01 37.16 3.44
C LEU A 122 3.88 35.78 2.77
N PRO A 123 3.60 35.69 1.45
CA PRO A 123 3.14 34.44 0.81
C PRO A 123 4.13 33.27 0.82
N GLU A 124 5.44 33.57 0.85
CA GLU A 124 6.48 32.53 0.83
C GLU A 124 6.71 31.87 2.20
N VAL A 125 6.21 32.46 3.28
CA VAL A 125 6.40 31.92 4.64
C VAL A 125 5.39 30.82 4.94
N LYS A 126 5.67 30.07 6.00
CA LYS A 126 4.76 29.06 6.55
C LYS A 126 4.23 29.50 7.90
N THR A 127 3.08 28.98 8.30
CA THR A 127 2.53 29.21 9.65
C THR A 127 2.40 27.91 10.43
N ILE A 128 2.66 27.95 11.73
CA ILE A 128 2.53 26.82 12.65
C ILE A 128 1.74 27.21 13.89
N LEU A 129 0.94 26.30 14.46
CA LEU A 129 0.26 26.54 15.75
C LEU A 129 0.32 25.34 16.68
N GLY A 130 0.51 25.62 17.98
CA GLY A 130 0.22 24.69 19.06
C GLY A 130 -1.27 24.65 19.39
N VAL A 131 -2.07 23.91 18.60
CA VAL A 131 -3.55 23.88 18.70
C VAL A 131 -4.04 23.58 20.12
N SER A 132 -3.39 22.67 20.83
CA SER A 132 -3.83 22.22 22.17
C SER A 132 -3.81 23.29 23.27
N ASN A 133 -3.19 24.46 23.02
CA ASN A 133 -3.18 25.55 23.99
C ASN A 133 -4.55 26.23 24.11
N ILE A 134 -5.38 26.20 23.06
CA ILE A 134 -6.66 26.93 23.04
C ILE A 134 -7.64 26.47 24.12
N SER A 135 -7.58 25.19 24.45
CA SER A 135 -8.51 24.47 25.32
C SER A 135 -7.94 24.22 26.73
N PHE A 136 -6.93 24.99 27.15
CA PHE A 136 -6.32 24.83 28.46
C PHE A 136 -7.32 25.08 29.59
N GLY A 137 -7.40 24.15 30.55
CA GLY A 137 -8.35 24.21 31.66
C GLY A 137 -9.66 23.44 31.45
N LEU A 138 -9.88 22.84 30.27
CA LEU A 138 -11.02 21.96 30.02
C LEU A 138 -10.73 20.48 30.36
N ASP A 139 -11.79 19.76 30.74
CA ASP A 139 -11.80 18.30 30.88
C ASP A 139 -11.56 17.58 29.54
N VAL A 140 -11.22 16.28 29.60
CA VAL A 140 -10.67 15.51 28.46
C VAL A 140 -11.53 15.58 27.19
N TYR A 141 -12.84 15.35 27.29
CA TYR A 141 -13.74 15.33 26.13
C TYR A 141 -13.97 16.73 25.52
N PRO A 142 -14.43 17.75 26.27
CA PRO A 142 -14.60 19.11 25.74
C PRO A 142 -13.31 19.70 25.18
N ARG A 143 -12.16 19.32 25.75
CA ARG A 143 -10.84 19.68 25.21
C ARG A 143 -10.62 19.13 23.79
N ARG A 144 -11.01 17.89 23.53
CA ARG A 144 -10.85 17.25 22.21
C ARG A 144 -11.77 17.88 21.17
N VAL A 145 -13.02 18.16 21.53
CA VAL A 145 -13.98 18.86 20.67
C VAL A 145 -13.42 20.22 20.25
N LEU A 146 -13.08 21.07 21.23
CA LEU A 146 -12.59 22.43 20.95
C LEU A 146 -11.30 22.42 20.12
N ASN A 147 -10.36 21.52 20.41
CA ASN A 147 -9.13 21.38 19.62
C ASN A 147 -9.41 20.95 18.17
N SER A 148 -10.38 20.06 17.96
CA SER A 148 -10.72 19.54 16.62
C SER A 148 -11.36 20.62 15.76
N VAL A 149 -12.30 21.37 16.34
CA VAL A 149 -12.95 22.50 15.65
C VAL A 149 -11.94 23.62 15.38
N PHE A 150 -11.12 24.01 16.37
CA PHE A 150 -10.11 25.04 16.16
C PHE A 150 -9.06 24.65 15.11
N MET A 151 -8.65 23.38 15.08
CA MET A 151 -7.72 22.90 14.04
C MET A 151 -8.32 23.05 12.65
N HIS A 152 -9.59 22.66 12.46
CA HIS A 152 -10.29 22.80 11.19
C HIS A 152 -10.36 24.26 10.76
N GLU A 153 -10.83 25.15 11.65
CA GLU A 153 -10.92 26.58 11.39
C GLU A 153 -9.55 27.21 11.05
N ALA A 154 -8.48 26.77 11.71
CA ALA A 154 -7.13 27.25 11.43
C ALA A 154 -6.64 26.83 10.04
N VAL A 155 -6.92 25.58 9.63
CA VAL A 155 -6.59 25.09 8.28
C VAL A 155 -7.36 25.87 7.21
N ASP A 156 -8.66 26.13 7.43
CA ASP A 156 -9.49 26.94 6.52
C ASP A 156 -8.98 28.38 6.38
N ASN A 157 -8.33 28.90 7.42
CA ASN A 157 -7.69 30.21 7.41
C ASN A 157 -6.23 30.20 6.89
N GLY A 158 -5.73 29.05 6.41
CA GLY A 158 -4.45 28.95 5.72
C GLY A 158 -3.28 28.41 6.55
N LEU A 159 -3.55 27.74 7.68
CA LEU A 159 -2.51 27.13 8.51
C LEU A 159 -1.75 26.02 7.76
N ASP A 160 -0.43 26.16 7.60
CA ASP A 160 0.41 25.14 6.95
C ASP A 160 0.80 23.96 7.88
N MET A 161 1.00 24.20 9.18
CA MET A 161 1.55 23.22 10.12
C MET A 161 0.85 23.28 11.49
N ALA A 162 0.74 22.14 12.19
CA ALA A 162 0.11 22.09 13.52
C ALA A 162 0.87 21.16 14.47
N ILE A 163 1.09 21.60 15.70
CA ILE A 163 1.61 20.78 16.80
C ILE A 163 0.41 20.23 17.58
N VAL A 164 0.05 18.97 17.31
CA VAL A 164 -1.14 18.32 17.86
C VAL A 164 -0.85 16.89 18.30
N ASN A 165 -1.66 16.38 19.22
CA ASN A 165 -1.79 14.94 19.41
C ASN A 165 -2.92 14.44 18.52
N TYR A 166 -2.58 13.87 17.36
CA TYR A 166 -3.56 13.46 16.34
C TYR A 166 -4.60 12.45 16.87
N THR A 167 -4.22 11.58 17.84
CA THR A 167 -5.16 10.61 18.46
C THR A 167 -6.28 11.29 19.26
N LYS A 168 -6.11 12.58 19.57
CA LYS A 168 -7.05 13.41 20.34
C LYS A 168 -7.82 14.40 19.46
N ILE A 169 -7.63 14.36 18.14
CA ILE A 169 -8.39 15.15 17.17
C ILE A 169 -9.44 14.24 16.54
N TYR A 170 -10.69 14.67 16.56
CA TYR A 170 -11.79 13.96 15.93
C TYR A 170 -12.11 14.57 14.56
N PRO A 171 -12.43 13.74 13.56
CA PRO A 171 -13.11 14.24 12.37
C PRO A 171 -14.41 14.95 12.77
N LEU A 172 -14.70 16.12 12.21
CA LEU A 172 -15.86 16.92 12.62
C LEU A 172 -17.19 16.16 12.52
N TYR A 173 -17.36 15.30 11.51
CA TYR A 173 -18.57 14.49 11.35
C TYR A 173 -18.78 13.44 12.45
N LYS A 174 -17.75 13.14 13.27
CA LYS A 174 -17.85 12.26 14.45
C LYS A 174 -18.20 13.02 15.73
N ILE A 175 -18.22 14.35 15.68
CA ILE A 175 -18.61 15.20 16.80
C ILE A 175 -20.08 15.58 16.60
N PRO A 176 -20.94 15.49 17.64
CA PRO A 176 -22.31 15.99 17.57
C PRO A 176 -22.35 17.44 17.04
N HIS A 177 -23.26 17.72 16.11
CA HIS A 177 -23.34 19.04 15.47
C HIS A 177 -23.49 20.19 16.47
N GLU A 178 -24.27 20.00 17.53
CA GLU A 178 -24.42 20.98 18.62
C GLU A 178 -23.08 21.33 19.28
N GLU A 179 -22.25 20.32 19.56
CA GLU A 179 -20.93 20.50 20.19
C GLU A 179 -19.94 21.22 19.27
N VAL A 180 -20.00 20.95 17.96
CA VAL A 180 -19.22 21.66 16.95
C VAL A 180 -19.59 23.14 16.93
N GLU A 181 -20.88 23.45 16.92
CA GLU A 181 -21.37 24.83 16.88
C GLU A 181 -21.08 25.59 18.18
N LEU A 182 -21.19 24.94 19.34
CA LEU A 182 -20.77 25.52 20.62
C LEU A 182 -19.28 25.86 20.63
N ALA A 183 -18.42 24.98 20.10
CA ALA A 183 -16.99 25.26 19.97
C ALA A 183 -16.71 26.40 18.98
N ARG A 184 -17.40 26.44 17.84
CA ARG A 184 -17.29 27.52 16.84
C ARG A 184 -17.65 28.87 17.45
N LYS A 185 -18.80 28.98 18.12
CA LYS A 185 -19.23 30.20 18.82
C LYS A 185 -18.23 30.66 19.87
N LEU A 186 -17.63 29.73 20.60
CA LEU A 186 -16.56 30.03 21.56
C LEU A 186 -15.30 30.58 20.88
N ILE A 187 -14.84 29.96 19.78
CA ILE A 187 -13.64 30.40 19.03
C ILE A 187 -13.82 31.81 18.45
N TYR A 188 -15.00 32.09 17.87
CA TYR A 188 -15.31 33.36 17.21
C TYR A 188 -15.82 34.45 18.16
N ARG A 189 -16.02 34.12 19.44
CA ARG A 189 -16.65 34.98 20.45
C ARG A 189 -18.02 35.49 19.96
N ASP A 190 -18.86 34.57 19.49
CA ASP A 190 -20.25 34.87 19.16
C ASP A 190 -21.08 34.93 20.45
N ASP A 191 -21.55 36.13 20.80
CA ASP A 191 -22.34 36.42 22.00
C ASP A 191 -23.83 36.64 21.72
N ALA A 192 -24.29 36.35 20.49
CA ALA A 192 -25.68 36.58 20.07
C ALA A 192 -26.71 35.91 21.00
N ASP A 193 -26.36 34.75 21.59
CA ASP A 193 -27.23 34.02 22.50
C ASP A 193 -26.77 34.08 23.98
N GLY A 194 -25.85 34.96 24.35
CA GLY A 194 -25.23 35.04 25.69
C GLY A 194 -23.76 34.58 25.71
N ASP A 195 -23.14 34.47 26.89
CA ASP A 195 -21.69 34.20 26.98
C ASP A 195 -21.32 32.79 26.46
N PRO A 196 -20.60 32.67 25.32
CA PRO A 196 -20.30 31.38 24.70
C PRO A 196 -19.43 30.48 25.58
N LEU A 197 -18.56 31.05 26.43
CA LEU A 197 -17.75 30.24 27.35
C LEU A 197 -18.62 29.57 28.42
N GLN A 198 -19.57 30.32 28.99
CA GLN A 198 -20.49 29.78 29.98
C GLN A 198 -21.36 28.68 29.37
N LYS A 199 -21.88 28.89 28.15
CA LYS A 199 -22.66 27.88 27.43
C LYS A 199 -21.88 26.62 27.13
N TYR A 200 -20.65 26.77 26.63
CA TYR A 200 -19.77 25.64 26.37
C TYR A 200 -19.51 24.85 27.67
N MET A 201 -19.18 25.54 28.76
CA MET A 201 -18.95 24.90 30.06
C MET A 201 -20.20 24.24 30.63
N GLN A 202 -21.38 24.85 30.47
CA GLN A 202 -22.65 24.34 30.95
C GLN A 202 -23.06 23.06 30.19
N HIS A 203 -22.90 23.03 28.86
CA HIS A 203 -23.21 21.84 28.06
C HIS A 203 -22.37 20.63 28.49
N PHE A 204 -21.09 20.84 28.81
CA PHE A 204 -20.20 19.77 29.24
C PHE A 204 -20.19 19.51 30.76
N ALA A 205 -20.97 20.25 31.54
CA ALA A 205 -21.06 20.08 32.98
C ALA A 205 -21.61 18.69 33.32
N GLY A 206 -20.78 17.84 33.96
CA GLY A 206 -21.15 16.47 34.32
C GLY A 206 -20.55 15.37 33.43
N THR A 207 -19.80 15.72 32.38
CA THR A 207 -19.16 14.75 31.46
C THR A 207 -17.83 14.17 31.99
N LYS A 208 -17.57 14.27 33.30
CA LYS A 208 -16.30 13.85 33.90
C LYS A 208 -16.05 12.35 33.70
N GLY A 209 -14.93 12.00 33.06
CA GLY A 209 -14.44 10.63 32.94
C GLY A 209 -14.91 9.82 31.73
N LYS A 210 -15.79 10.34 30.85
CA LYS A 210 -16.14 9.64 29.60
C LYS A 210 -15.04 9.82 28.56
N ALA A 211 -14.09 8.87 28.55
CA ALA A 211 -12.99 8.82 27.61
C ALA A 211 -13.38 8.12 26.29
N GLN A 212 -14.48 8.52 25.66
CA GLN A 212 -14.79 8.11 24.29
C GLN A 212 -15.89 9.00 23.75
N ALA A 213 -15.75 9.45 22.50
CA ALA A 213 -16.94 9.66 21.69
C ALA A 213 -17.57 8.28 21.56
N ALA A 214 -18.53 7.97 22.43
CA ALA A 214 -19.34 6.78 22.29
C ALA A 214 -20.10 6.97 20.98
N THR A 215 -19.67 6.27 19.93
CA THR A 215 -20.36 6.22 18.63
C THR A 215 -21.78 5.66 18.76
N THR A 216 -22.14 5.12 19.92
CA THR A 216 -23.39 4.44 20.23
C THR A 216 -24.57 5.37 20.59
N ALA A 217 -24.33 6.58 21.12
CA ALA A 217 -25.45 7.46 21.50
C ALA A 217 -26.21 8.05 20.29
N HIS A 218 -25.57 8.12 19.12
CA HIS A 218 -26.21 8.64 17.91
C HIS A 218 -27.07 7.62 17.18
N VAL A 219 -26.65 6.35 17.15
CA VAL A 219 -27.28 5.30 16.32
C VAL A 219 -28.76 5.10 16.63
N GLU A 220 -29.19 5.25 17.89
CA GLU A 220 -30.59 5.04 18.29
C GLU A 220 -31.54 6.09 17.71
N THR A 221 -31.07 7.35 17.61
CA THR A 221 -31.83 8.50 17.09
C THR A 221 -31.77 8.66 15.57
N LEU A 222 -30.95 7.87 14.89
CA LEU A 222 -30.82 7.90 13.43
C LEU A 222 -32.08 7.40 12.72
N SER A 223 -32.34 7.98 11.54
CA SER A 223 -33.30 7.48 10.57
C SER A 223 -32.94 6.05 10.13
N VAL A 224 -33.89 5.33 9.52
CA VAL A 224 -33.62 3.99 8.96
C VAL A 224 -32.52 4.07 7.89
N ASP A 225 -32.54 5.12 7.08
CA ASP A 225 -31.55 5.37 6.04
C ASP A 225 -30.14 5.56 6.61
N ASP A 226 -30.02 6.37 7.66
CA ASP A 226 -28.73 6.62 8.31
C ASP A 226 -28.23 5.38 9.07
N LYS A 227 -29.13 4.55 9.61
CA LYS A 227 -28.78 3.24 10.20
C LYS A 227 -28.26 2.27 9.15
N LEU A 228 -28.86 2.22 7.96
CA LEU A 228 -28.39 1.40 6.84
C LEU A 228 -27.05 1.90 6.30
N LYS A 229 -26.88 3.23 6.13
CA LYS A 229 -25.59 3.82 5.75
C LYS A 229 -24.52 3.53 6.80
N TYR A 230 -24.86 3.64 8.09
CA TYR A 230 -23.98 3.30 9.19
C TYR A 230 -23.57 1.83 9.14
N ALA A 231 -24.51 0.90 8.93
CA ALA A 231 -24.24 -0.53 8.79
C ALA A 231 -23.23 -0.80 7.66
N ILE A 232 -23.45 -0.17 6.50
CA ILE A 232 -22.57 -0.28 5.33
C ILE A 232 -21.20 0.32 5.62
N ILE A 233 -21.12 1.56 6.10
CA ILE A 233 -19.85 2.28 6.33
C ILE A 233 -18.98 1.56 7.37
N ASN A 234 -19.58 0.96 8.40
CA ASN A 234 -18.84 0.28 9.46
C ASN A 234 -18.67 -1.24 9.22
N GLY A 235 -19.29 -1.79 8.16
CA GLY A 235 -19.24 -3.22 7.88
C GLY A 235 -19.96 -4.07 8.94
N GLU A 236 -21.00 -3.53 9.57
CA GLU A 236 -21.74 -4.19 10.64
C GLU A 236 -23.04 -4.82 10.13
N LYS A 237 -23.26 -6.10 10.44
CA LYS A 237 -24.50 -6.84 10.08
C LYS A 237 -25.67 -6.55 11.03
N SER A 238 -25.46 -5.69 12.01
CA SER A 238 -26.44 -5.34 13.03
C SER A 238 -26.06 -4.02 13.66
N VAL A 239 -27.04 -3.18 13.94
CA VAL A 239 -26.84 -1.80 14.39
C VAL A 239 -27.62 -1.56 15.70
N GLY A 240 -26.98 -0.95 16.69
CA GLY A 240 -27.51 -0.72 18.04
C GLY A 240 -27.03 -1.71 19.11
N GLU A 241 -27.45 -1.52 20.37
CA GLU A 241 -27.06 -2.34 21.52
C GLU A 241 -28.26 -2.94 22.28
N GLY A 242 -28.01 -4.01 23.04
CA GLY A 242 -28.98 -4.61 23.96
C GLY A 242 -30.27 -5.08 23.25
N ALA A 243 -31.42 -4.76 23.85
CA ALA A 243 -32.74 -5.14 23.33
C ALA A 243 -33.18 -4.36 22.07
N GLN A 244 -32.44 -3.32 21.67
CA GLN A 244 -32.76 -2.45 20.53
C GLN A 244 -31.84 -2.71 19.31
N LYS A 245 -30.98 -3.73 19.39
CA LYS A 245 -30.11 -4.15 18.30
C LYS A 245 -30.94 -4.72 17.15
N LYS A 246 -30.93 -4.04 16.00
CA LYS A 246 -31.60 -4.50 14.77
C LYS A 246 -30.59 -5.16 13.84
N SER A 247 -30.95 -6.30 13.24
CA SER A 247 -30.13 -6.89 12.18
C SER A 247 -30.27 -6.10 10.89
N LEU A 248 -29.32 -6.28 9.97
CA LEU A 248 -29.36 -5.68 8.64
C LEU A 248 -30.69 -5.98 7.93
N GLU A 249 -31.18 -7.22 8.03
CA GLU A 249 -32.44 -7.63 7.39
C GLU A 249 -33.64 -6.86 7.96
N VAL A 250 -33.70 -6.63 9.27
CA VAL A 250 -34.77 -5.85 9.90
C VAL A 250 -34.72 -4.40 9.43
N LEU A 251 -33.53 -3.80 9.34
CA LEU A 251 -33.37 -2.44 8.83
C LEU A 251 -33.77 -2.32 7.35
N LEU A 252 -33.51 -3.37 6.56
CA LEU A 252 -33.92 -3.41 5.16
C LEU A 252 -35.45 -3.51 5.03
N GLU A 253 -36.12 -4.32 5.86
CA GLU A 253 -37.59 -4.39 5.88
C GLU A 253 -38.22 -3.05 6.29
N ASP A 254 -37.69 -2.41 7.34
CA ASP A 254 -38.15 -1.08 7.77
C ASP A 254 -38.03 -0.04 6.64
N ALA A 255 -36.98 -0.13 5.83
CA ALA A 255 -36.76 0.78 4.70
C ALA A 255 -37.68 0.48 3.50
N LEU A 256 -38.09 -0.78 3.33
CA LEU A 256 -39.01 -1.18 2.25
C LEU A 256 -40.43 -0.63 2.42
N GLU A 257 -40.78 -0.10 3.60
CA GLU A 257 -42.02 0.68 3.78
C GLU A 257 -42.01 1.99 2.99
N GLN A 258 -40.82 2.54 2.72
CA GLN A 258 -40.63 3.87 2.11
C GLN A 258 -40.00 3.81 0.71
N TYR A 259 -39.27 2.74 0.40
CA TYR A 259 -38.52 2.59 -0.85
C TYR A 259 -38.90 1.30 -1.59
N THR A 260 -38.87 1.35 -2.93
CA THR A 260 -38.78 0.10 -3.68
C THR A 260 -37.41 -0.55 -3.45
N PRO A 261 -37.25 -1.88 -3.57
CA PRO A 261 -35.95 -2.51 -3.37
C PRO A 261 -34.86 -1.96 -4.31
N LEU A 262 -35.22 -1.58 -5.54
CA LEU A 262 -34.28 -0.98 -6.50
C LEU A 262 -33.91 0.46 -6.12
N ASP A 263 -34.88 1.26 -5.65
CA ASP A 263 -34.60 2.61 -5.16
C ASP A 263 -33.73 2.59 -3.92
N LEU A 264 -33.99 1.68 -2.97
CA LEU A 264 -33.22 1.53 -1.74
C LEU A 264 -31.74 1.23 -2.00
N ILE A 265 -31.46 0.34 -2.97
CA ILE A 265 -30.10 0.06 -3.41
C ILE A 265 -29.46 1.33 -3.99
N ASN A 266 -30.15 1.98 -4.93
CA ASN A 266 -29.58 3.08 -5.70
C ASN A 266 -29.39 4.38 -4.91
N THR A 267 -30.19 4.63 -3.87
CA THR A 267 -30.17 5.88 -3.12
C THR A 267 -29.44 5.74 -1.79
N VAL A 268 -29.84 4.79 -0.94
CA VAL A 268 -29.33 4.69 0.44
C VAL A 268 -28.07 3.84 0.50
N LEU A 269 -28.11 2.63 -0.04
CA LEU A 269 -26.99 1.68 0.08
C LEU A 269 -25.78 2.11 -0.76
N LEU A 270 -26.00 2.57 -2.00
CA LEU A 270 -24.94 3.13 -2.85
C LEU A 270 -24.31 4.39 -2.25
N ASP A 271 -25.07 5.25 -1.58
CA ASP A 271 -24.51 6.45 -0.93
C ASP A 271 -23.62 6.09 0.27
N GLY A 272 -23.99 5.05 1.02
CA GLY A 272 -23.12 4.44 2.03
C GLY A 272 -21.80 3.94 1.44
N MET A 273 -21.87 3.24 0.29
CA MET A 273 -20.68 2.76 -0.43
C MET A 273 -19.83 3.87 -1.04
N ARG A 274 -20.44 4.96 -1.51
CA ARG A 274 -19.73 6.16 -1.97
C ARG A 274 -18.89 6.75 -0.84
N THR A 275 -19.48 6.87 0.35
CA THR A 275 -18.77 7.36 1.56
C THR A 275 -17.60 6.44 1.92
N VAL A 276 -17.77 5.12 1.83
CA VAL A 276 -16.67 4.14 2.00
C VAL A 276 -15.54 4.39 1.00
N GLY A 277 -15.87 4.61 -0.28
CA GLY A 277 -14.92 4.94 -1.33
C GLY A 277 -14.15 6.24 -1.04
N GLU A 278 -14.84 7.31 -0.63
CA GLU A 278 -14.23 8.58 -0.24
C GLU A 278 -13.29 8.42 0.98
N LEU A 279 -13.73 7.70 2.01
CA LEU A 279 -12.93 7.45 3.21
C LEU A 279 -11.69 6.60 2.89
N PHE A 280 -11.80 5.61 2.02
CA PHE A 280 -10.68 4.80 1.58
C PHE A 280 -9.70 5.61 0.72
N GLY A 281 -10.20 6.37 -0.26
CA GLY A 281 -9.38 7.24 -1.12
C GLY A 281 -8.63 8.31 -0.32
N ALA A 282 -9.27 8.86 0.72
CA ALA A 282 -8.64 9.78 1.66
C ALA A 282 -7.70 9.11 2.67
N ARG A 283 -7.49 7.78 2.58
CA ARG A 283 -6.68 6.96 3.52
C ARG A 283 -7.18 7.00 4.97
N LYS A 284 -8.46 7.29 5.17
CA LYS A 284 -9.16 7.30 6.47
C LYS A 284 -9.79 5.94 6.80
N MET A 285 -9.92 5.06 5.81
CA MET A 285 -10.44 3.70 5.95
C MET A 285 -9.47 2.69 5.31
N GLN A 286 -9.37 1.50 5.91
CA GLN A 286 -8.44 0.44 5.47
C GLN A 286 -9.15 -0.56 4.55
N LEU A 287 -8.39 -1.26 3.70
CA LEU A 287 -8.96 -2.22 2.76
C LEU A 287 -9.82 -3.30 3.43
N PRO A 288 -9.45 -3.90 4.58
CA PRO A 288 -10.33 -4.84 5.27
C PRO A 288 -11.70 -4.24 5.64
N SER A 289 -11.73 -2.99 6.10
CA SER A 289 -13.01 -2.32 6.41
C SER A 289 -13.84 -2.08 5.15
N VAL A 290 -13.21 -1.77 4.01
CA VAL A 290 -13.91 -1.66 2.72
C VAL A 290 -14.50 -3.01 2.29
N LEU A 291 -13.79 -4.11 2.55
CA LEU A 291 -14.28 -5.46 2.26
C LEU A 291 -15.43 -5.85 3.20
N ASP A 292 -15.38 -5.47 4.47
CA ASP A 292 -16.47 -5.66 5.42
C ASP A 292 -17.72 -4.88 4.97
N SER A 293 -17.57 -3.61 4.57
CA SER A 293 -18.63 -2.81 3.95
C SER A 293 -19.20 -3.47 2.69
N ALA A 294 -18.34 -3.98 1.81
CA ALA A 294 -18.76 -4.70 0.61
C ALA A 294 -19.50 -6.00 0.92
N SER A 295 -19.13 -6.71 1.99
CA SER A 295 -19.82 -7.92 2.45
C SER A 295 -21.24 -7.59 2.94
N VAL A 296 -21.39 -6.54 3.74
CA VAL A 296 -22.72 -6.04 4.18
C VAL A 296 -23.54 -5.57 2.99
N MET A 297 -22.94 -4.88 2.02
CA MET A 297 -23.59 -4.47 0.77
C MET A 297 -24.11 -5.67 -0.03
N LYS A 298 -23.27 -6.68 -0.26
CA LYS A 298 -23.65 -7.92 -0.96
C LYS A 298 -24.79 -8.64 -0.25
N GLN A 299 -24.73 -8.74 1.08
CA GLN A 299 -25.79 -9.35 1.89
C GLN A 299 -27.11 -8.57 1.76
N ALA A 300 -27.07 -7.23 1.77
CA ALA A 300 -28.24 -6.40 1.58
C ALA A 300 -28.85 -6.57 0.18
N VAL A 301 -28.03 -6.56 -0.87
CA VAL A 301 -28.51 -6.77 -2.25
C VAL A 301 -29.11 -8.16 -2.43
N ALA A 302 -28.45 -9.21 -1.92
CA ALA A 302 -28.96 -10.58 -1.99
C ALA A 302 -30.30 -10.75 -1.24
N TYR A 303 -30.52 -9.98 -0.18
CA TYR A 303 -31.80 -9.95 0.55
C TYR A 303 -32.90 -9.21 -0.21
N LEU A 304 -32.56 -8.15 -0.94
CA LEU A 304 -33.50 -7.32 -1.70
C LEU A 304 -33.86 -7.91 -3.07
N GLU A 305 -32.93 -8.64 -3.71
CA GLU A 305 -33.09 -9.21 -5.06
C GLU A 305 -34.39 -10.06 -5.23
N PRO A 306 -34.75 -10.97 -4.31
CA PRO A 306 -35.99 -11.75 -4.42
C PRO A 306 -37.27 -10.90 -4.29
N LYS A 307 -37.17 -9.70 -3.70
CA LYS A 307 -38.29 -8.78 -3.42
C LYS A 307 -38.52 -7.77 -4.54
N MET A 308 -37.65 -7.75 -5.55
CA MET A 308 -37.78 -6.87 -6.71
C MET A 308 -38.87 -7.39 -7.65
N GLU A 309 -39.84 -6.54 -8.02
CA GLU A 309 -40.65 -6.81 -9.21
C GLU A 309 -39.71 -6.83 -10.42
N LYS A 310 -39.74 -7.91 -11.22
CA LYS A 310 -38.99 -8.02 -12.47
C LYS A 310 -39.55 -7.04 -13.50
N LYS A 311 -39.21 -5.76 -13.36
CA LYS A 311 -39.12 -4.81 -14.46
C LYS A 311 -37.65 -4.72 -14.86
N ALA A 312 -37.38 -4.80 -16.15
CA ALA A 312 -36.03 -4.69 -16.70
C ALA A 312 -35.42 -3.32 -16.34
N GLY A 313 -34.73 -3.25 -15.20
CA GLY A 313 -34.05 -2.06 -14.70
C GLY A 313 -32.66 -1.92 -15.32
N SER A 314 -32.36 -0.72 -15.80
CA SER A 314 -31.16 -0.35 -16.56
C SER A 314 -29.85 -0.61 -15.81
N GLN A 315 -29.02 -1.52 -16.30
CA GLN A 315 -27.59 -1.62 -15.92
C GLN A 315 -26.85 -0.35 -16.38
N LYS A 316 -25.97 0.25 -15.56
CA LYS A 316 -25.24 1.49 -15.92
C LYS A 316 -24.41 1.29 -17.19
N ALA A 317 -23.55 0.27 -17.16
CA ALA A 317 -22.71 -0.20 -18.27
C ALA A 317 -22.22 -1.61 -17.97
N THR A 318 -21.78 -2.33 -18.98
CA THR A 318 -21.19 -3.67 -18.88
C THR A 318 -19.67 -3.60 -19.10
N ILE A 319 -18.89 -4.27 -18.26
CA ILE A 319 -17.44 -4.42 -18.46
C ILE A 319 -17.07 -5.89 -18.46
N VAL A 320 -16.25 -6.30 -19.42
CA VAL A 320 -15.59 -7.62 -19.40
C VAL A 320 -14.22 -7.44 -18.76
N ILE A 321 -13.95 -8.15 -17.67
CA ILE A 321 -12.64 -8.11 -17.02
C ILE A 321 -11.96 -9.49 -17.09
N ALA A 322 -10.66 -9.49 -17.35
CA ALA A 322 -9.88 -10.70 -17.46
C ALA A 322 -8.45 -10.49 -17.01
N THR A 323 -7.88 -11.49 -16.33
CA THR A 323 -6.43 -11.58 -16.20
C THR A 323 -5.92 -12.25 -17.46
N VAL A 324 -5.00 -11.56 -18.15
CA VAL A 324 -4.54 -11.96 -19.48
C VAL A 324 -3.84 -13.32 -19.48
N LYS A 325 -3.73 -13.91 -20.67
CA LYS A 325 -3.08 -15.20 -20.88
C LYS A 325 -1.72 -15.26 -20.19
N GLY A 326 -1.43 -16.41 -19.58
CA GLY A 326 -0.15 -16.62 -18.91
C GLY A 326 0.00 -15.90 -17.57
N ASP A 327 -1.02 -15.19 -17.08
CA ASP A 327 -1.05 -14.61 -15.75
C ASP A 327 -2.17 -15.23 -14.90
N VAL A 328 -1.87 -15.44 -13.62
CA VAL A 328 -2.77 -16.07 -12.64
C VAL A 328 -3.18 -15.14 -11.52
N HIS A 329 -2.52 -14.00 -11.40
CA HIS A 329 -2.79 -13.08 -10.31
C HIS A 329 -4.08 -12.32 -10.59
N ASP A 330 -5.02 -12.43 -9.67
CA ASP A 330 -6.36 -11.88 -9.84
C ASP A 330 -6.86 -11.06 -8.65
N ILE A 331 -6.05 -10.91 -7.58
CA ILE A 331 -6.42 -10.11 -6.40
C ILE A 331 -6.89 -8.71 -6.82
N GLY A 332 -6.09 -8.02 -7.63
CA GLY A 332 -6.43 -6.68 -8.13
C GLY A 332 -7.69 -6.68 -9.01
N LYS A 333 -7.81 -7.66 -9.92
CA LYS A 333 -8.97 -7.83 -10.80
C LYS A 333 -10.26 -8.09 -10.01
N ASN A 334 -10.20 -8.98 -9.02
CA ASN A 334 -11.36 -9.34 -8.20
C ASN A 334 -11.76 -8.16 -7.31
N LEU A 335 -10.80 -7.34 -6.88
CA LEU A 335 -11.12 -6.07 -6.21
C LEU A 335 -11.83 -5.10 -7.16
N VAL A 336 -11.38 -4.98 -8.40
CA VAL A 336 -12.06 -4.19 -9.45
C VAL A 336 -13.46 -4.72 -9.72
N ASP A 337 -13.63 -6.04 -9.83
CA ASP A 337 -14.92 -6.72 -9.97
C ASP A 337 -15.88 -6.30 -8.86
N ILE A 338 -15.46 -6.50 -7.61
CA ILE A 338 -16.26 -6.18 -6.43
C ILE A 338 -16.64 -4.70 -6.43
N ILE A 339 -15.69 -3.80 -6.70
CA ILE A 339 -15.94 -2.35 -6.69
C ILE A 339 -16.91 -1.95 -7.81
N LEU A 340 -16.74 -2.45 -9.04
CA LEU A 340 -17.60 -2.11 -10.17
C LEU A 340 -19.01 -2.72 -9.99
N THR A 341 -19.09 -3.99 -9.61
CA THR A 341 -20.37 -4.66 -9.31
C THR A 341 -21.12 -3.90 -8.20
N ASN A 342 -20.42 -3.48 -7.14
CA ASN A 342 -21.00 -2.69 -6.05
C ASN A 342 -21.41 -1.28 -6.46
N ASN A 343 -20.94 -0.75 -7.59
CA ASN A 343 -21.29 0.57 -8.10
C ASN A 343 -22.36 0.53 -9.21
N GLY A 344 -23.00 -0.63 -9.42
CA GLY A 344 -24.12 -0.80 -10.36
C GLY A 344 -23.70 -1.11 -11.81
N TYR A 345 -22.45 -1.54 -12.02
CA TYR A 345 -21.97 -2.05 -13.31
C TYR A 345 -22.20 -3.55 -13.41
N ARG A 346 -22.47 -4.03 -14.63
CA ARG A 346 -22.43 -5.47 -14.90
C ARG A 346 -21.01 -5.88 -15.20
N VAL A 347 -20.41 -6.67 -14.31
CA VAL A 347 -19.06 -7.20 -14.52
C VAL A 347 -19.14 -8.63 -15.03
N VAL A 348 -18.56 -8.88 -16.19
CA VAL A 348 -18.33 -10.22 -16.72
C VAL A 348 -16.87 -10.57 -16.46
N ASN A 349 -16.64 -11.25 -15.34
CA ASN A 349 -15.32 -11.68 -14.93
C ASN A 349 -14.99 -13.03 -15.57
N LEU A 350 -14.07 -13.03 -16.52
CA LEU A 350 -13.63 -14.23 -17.23
C LEU A 350 -12.60 -15.05 -16.44
N GLY A 351 -12.19 -14.57 -15.25
CA GLY A 351 -11.17 -15.22 -14.44
C GLY A 351 -9.77 -14.98 -14.98
N ILE A 352 -8.92 -16.00 -14.84
CA ILE A 352 -7.48 -15.93 -15.09
C ILE A 352 -7.05 -16.66 -16.35
N LYS A 353 -5.84 -16.38 -16.83
CA LYS A 353 -5.23 -17.04 -18.01
C LYS A 353 -6.08 -16.91 -19.29
N GLN A 354 -6.78 -15.80 -19.48
CA GLN A 354 -7.73 -15.66 -20.59
C GLN A 354 -7.02 -15.25 -21.88
N PRO A 355 -7.14 -16.03 -22.99
CA PRO A 355 -6.58 -15.65 -24.28
C PRO A 355 -7.39 -14.50 -24.92
N ALA A 356 -6.74 -13.76 -25.82
CA ALA A 356 -7.33 -12.58 -26.48
C ALA A 356 -8.68 -12.91 -27.14
N ASP A 357 -8.77 -14.01 -27.89
CA ASP A 357 -10.01 -14.44 -28.54
C ASP A 357 -11.17 -14.63 -27.56
N THR A 358 -10.92 -15.20 -26.38
CA THR A 358 -11.97 -15.39 -25.35
C THR A 358 -12.43 -14.05 -24.79
N ILE A 359 -11.49 -13.13 -24.52
CA ILE A 359 -11.80 -11.80 -23.99
C ILE A 359 -12.64 -11.01 -25.01
N ILE A 360 -12.19 -10.97 -26.26
CA ILE A 360 -12.86 -10.26 -27.34
C ILE A 360 -14.24 -10.87 -27.62
N LYS A 361 -14.32 -12.20 -27.71
CA LYS A 361 -15.60 -12.89 -27.92
C LYS A 361 -16.59 -12.60 -26.80
N ALA A 362 -16.16 -12.65 -25.55
CA ALA A 362 -17.02 -12.30 -24.42
C ALA A 362 -17.45 -10.83 -24.44
N ALA A 363 -16.56 -9.90 -24.82
CA ALA A 363 -16.90 -8.48 -24.97
C ALA A 363 -17.97 -8.25 -26.02
N VAL A 364 -17.87 -8.95 -27.16
CA VAL A 364 -18.89 -8.90 -28.22
C VAL A 364 -20.19 -9.56 -27.78
N GLU A 365 -20.12 -10.77 -27.20
CA GLU A 365 -21.28 -11.56 -26.76
C GLU A 365 -22.11 -10.84 -25.69
N HIS A 366 -21.42 -10.23 -24.73
CA HIS A 366 -22.06 -9.52 -23.62
C HIS A 366 -22.30 -8.03 -23.90
N LYS A 367 -21.98 -7.55 -25.11
CA LYS A 367 -22.10 -6.14 -25.52
C LYS A 367 -21.44 -5.21 -24.49
N ALA A 368 -20.19 -5.49 -24.15
CA ALA A 368 -19.46 -4.74 -23.16
C ALA A 368 -19.24 -3.29 -23.61
N ASP A 369 -19.36 -2.34 -22.68
CA ASP A 369 -19.03 -0.93 -22.88
C ASP A 369 -17.53 -0.66 -22.72
N ALA A 370 -16.80 -1.57 -22.05
CA ALA A 370 -15.35 -1.52 -21.88
C ALA A 370 -14.76 -2.92 -21.63
N ILE A 371 -13.45 -3.06 -21.86
CA ILE A 371 -12.66 -4.25 -21.54
C ILE A 371 -11.62 -3.89 -20.47
N GLY A 372 -11.60 -4.60 -19.36
CA GLY A 372 -10.58 -4.50 -18.31
C GLY A 372 -9.54 -5.61 -18.41
N LEU A 373 -8.27 -5.25 -18.53
CA LEU A 373 -7.15 -6.19 -18.61
C LEU A 373 -6.29 -6.07 -17.34
N SER A 374 -6.09 -7.20 -16.66
CA SER A 374 -5.28 -7.31 -15.45
C SER A 374 -4.01 -8.13 -15.67
N GLY A 375 -2.88 -7.71 -15.09
CA GLY A 375 -1.62 -8.44 -15.12
C GLY A 375 -0.61 -7.98 -14.05
N LEU A 376 0.02 -8.94 -13.37
CA LEU A 376 1.04 -8.72 -12.36
C LEU A 376 2.47 -8.85 -12.91
N LEU A 377 2.68 -9.62 -13.98
CA LEU A 377 4.03 -9.93 -14.48
C LEU A 377 4.41 -9.07 -15.68
N VAL A 378 5.72 -8.85 -15.87
CA VAL A 378 6.24 -8.09 -17.01
C VAL A 378 5.84 -8.74 -18.33
N LYS A 379 5.88 -10.08 -18.44
CA LYS A 379 5.39 -10.78 -19.65
C LYS A 379 3.89 -10.59 -19.90
N SER A 380 3.08 -10.41 -18.87
CA SER A 380 1.65 -10.15 -19.00
C SER A 380 1.36 -8.82 -19.70
N THR A 381 2.27 -7.85 -19.60
CA THR A 381 2.13 -6.57 -20.31
C THR A 381 2.14 -6.76 -21.84
N LEU A 382 2.94 -7.72 -22.35
CA LEU A 382 2.96 -8.07 -23.77
C LEU A 382 1.65 -8.73 -24.22
N GLU A 383 1.07 -9.58 -23.38
CA GLU A 383 -0.22 -10.21 -23.68
C GLU A 383 -1.35 -9.18 -23.76
N MET A 384 -1.31 -8.12 -22.93
CA MET A 384 -2.22 -6.98 -23.08
C MET A 384 -2.06 -6.26 -24.41
N LYS A 385 -0.81 -6.07 -24.86
CA LYS A 385 -0.53 -5.50 -26.19
C LYS A 385 -1.12 -6.36 -27.31
N TYR A 386 -1.04 -7.69 -27.21
CA TYR A 386 -1.66 -8.58 -28.20
C TYR A 386 -3.18 -8.47 -28.23
N VAL A 387 -3.85 -8.41 -27.07
CA VAL A 387 -5.31 -8.18 -27.02
C VAL A 387 -5.67 -6.86 -27.73
N ILE A 388 -4.91 -5.81 -27.49
CA ILE A 388 -5.11 -4.49 -28.09
C ILE A 388 -4.89 -4.52 -29.61
N GLN A 389 -3.83 -5.18 -30.07
CA GLN A 389 -3.56 -5.34 -31.50
C GLN A 389 -4.64 -6.17 -32.21
N ASP A 390 -5.19 -7.19 -31.56
CA ASP A 390 -6.26 -8.00 -32.14
C ASP A 390 -7.59 -7.23 -32.17
N LEU A 391 -7.89 -6.39 -31.18
CA LEU A 391 -9.00 -5.43 -31.24
C LEU A 391 -8.84 -4.49 -32.44
N GLN A 392 -7.63 -3.95 -32.68
CA GLN A 392 -7.33 -3.11 -33.83
C GLN A 392 -7.54 -3.85 -35.16
N ARG A 393 -6.99 -5.07 -35.29
CA ARG A 393 -7.11 -5.90 -36.50
C ARG A 393 -8.56 -6.21 -36.83
N GLN A 394 -9.38 -6.44 -35.82
CA GLN A 394 -10.82 -6.71 -35.98
C GLN A 394 -11.66 -5.42 -36.09
N SER A 395 -11.04 -4.24 -36.04
CA SER A 395 -11.72 -2.93 -36.07
C SER A 395 -12.81 -2.79 -34.99
N LEU A 396 -12.58 -3.39 -33.83
CA LEU A 396 -13.46 -3.27 -32.67
C LEU A 396 -13.10 -2.00 -31.90
N GLU A 397 -14.11 -1.31 -31.35
CA GLU A 397 -13.95 0.03 -30.78
C GLU A 397 -14.10 0.08 -29.25
N PHE A 398 -13.96 -1.06 -28.57
CA PHE A 398 -14.07 -1.12 -27.11
C PHE A 398 -12.98 -0.27 -26.44
N PRO A 399 -13.33 0.65 -25.51
CA PRO A 399 -12.37 1.24 -24.59
C PRO A 399 -11.70 0.17 -23.74
N VAL A 400 -10.38 0.25 -23.58
CA VAL A 400 -9.59 -0.72 -22.82
C VAL A 400 -9.02 -0.07 -21.56
N ILE A 401 -9.21 -0.70 -20.41
CA ILE A 401 -8.68 -0.28 -19.12
C ILE A 401 -7.61 -1.30 -18.69
N CYS A 402 -6.36 -0.89 -18.61
CA CYS A 402 -5.23 -1.74 -18.21
C CYS A 402 -4.83 -1.44 -16.77
N GLY A 403 -4.72 -2.47 -15.94
CA GLY A 403 -4.29 -2.36 -14.55
C GLY A 403 -3.48 -3.57 -14.06
N GLY A 404 -2.76 -3.40 -12.95
CA GLY A 404 -1.94 -4.45 -12.32
C GLY A 404 -0.46 -4.06 -12.13
N ALA A 405 0.22 -4.73 -11.21
CA ALA A 405 1.47 -4.21 -10.60
C ALA A 405 2.68 -4.13 -11.55
N ALA A 406 2.69 -4.89 -12.65
CA ALA A 406 3.75 -4.80 -13.66
C ALA A 406 3.58 -3.64 -14.62
N LEU A 407 2.39 -3.04 -14.71
CA LEU A 407 2.14 -1.95 -15.64
C LEU A 407 2.66 -0.63 -15.09
N THR A 408 3.17 0.18 -16.00
CA THR A 408 3.47 1.58 -15.71
C THR A 408 2.55 2.47 -16.54
N ARG A 409 2.22 3.65 -16.02
CA ARG A 409 1.45 4.65 -16.76
C ARG A 409 2.05 4.94 -18.14
N LYS A 410 3.38 5.03 -18.22
CA LYS A 410 4.11 5.28 -19.47
C LYS A 410 3.82 4.20 -20.51
N TYR A 411 3.95 2.93 -20.15
CA TYR A 411 3.73 1.82 -21.08
C TYR A 411 2.29 1.83 -21.65
N VAL A 412 1.30 2.08 -20.81
CA VAL A 412 -0.11 2.09 -21.24
C VAL A 412 -0.46 3.34 -22.05
N GLU A 413 -0.05 4.52 -21.59
CA GLU A 413 -0.42 5.80 -22.22
C GLU A 413 0.46 6.20 -23.42
N ASP A 414 1.60 5.53 -23.63
CA ASP A 414 2.48 5.74 -24.78
C ASP A 414 2.45 4.52 -25.71
N ASP A 415 2.99 3.37 -25.27
CA ASP A 415 3.19 2.20 -26.13
C ASP A 415 1.85 1.59 -26.58
N LEU A 416 0.93 1.30 -25.65
CA LEU A 416 -0.34 0.64 -25.98
C LEU A 416 -1.29 1.55 -26.78
N ARG A 417 -1.31 2.86 -26.51
CA ARG A 417 -2.13 3.82 -27.27
C ARG A 417 -1.69 3.97 -28.73
N ARG A 418 -0.43 3.68 -29.06
CA ARG A 418 0.06 3.70 -30.46
C ARG A 418 -0.42 2.52 -31.29
N GLU A 419 -0.77 1.43 -30.62
CA GLU A 419 -1.16 0.16 -31.25
C GLU A 419 -2.67 0.08 -31.52
N TYR A 420 -3.45 1.06 -31.07
CA TYR A 420 -4.92 1.05 -31.13
C TYR A 420 -5.48 2.43 -31.40
N SER A 421 -6.37 2.54 -32.40
CA SER A 421 -7.00 3.81 -32.75
C SER A 421 -8.07 4.28 -31.75
N ASN A 422 -8.40 3.43 -30.77
CA ASN A 422 -9.40 3.69 -29.74
C ASN A 422 -8.78 3.87 -28.36
N SER A 423 -9.63 4.15 -27.38
CA SER A 423 -9.20 4.67 -26.08
C SER A 423 -8.58 3.59 -25.20
N VAL A 424 -7.36 3.82 -24.72
CA VAL A 424 -6.68 2.97 -23.73
C VAL A 424 -6.40 3.79 -22.47
N PHE A 425 -6.75 3.24 -21.31
CA PHE A 425 -6.60 3.88 -20.01
C PHE A 425 -5.72 3.07 -19.08
N TYR A 426 -4.88 3.76 -18.30
CA TYR A 426 -4.17 3.18 -17.19
C TYR A 426 -4.97 3.39 -15.90
N ALA A 427 -5.27 2.31 -15.19
CA ALA A 427 -5.81 2.33 -13.85
C ALA A 427 -4.72 1.86 -12.87
N ASP A 428 -4.22 2.77 -12.04
CA ASP A 428 -3.23 2.47 -11.00
C ASP A 428 -3.82 1.70 -9.81
N ASP A 429 -5.12 1.84 -9.58
CA ASP A 429 -5.88 1.02 -8.66
C ASP A 429 -7.34 0.80 -9.12
N ALA A 430 -8.11 0.08 -8.31
CA ALA A 430 -9.49 -0.26 -8.63
C ALA A 430 -10.45 0.94 -8.62
N PHE A 431 -10.13 2.00 -7.87
CA PHE A 431 -10.94 3.23 -7.86
C PHE A 431 -10.67 4.09 -9.08
N ALA A 432 -9.42 4.13 -9.56
CA ALA A 432 -9.13 4.71 -10.86
C ALA A 432 -9.91 4.00 -11.98
N GLY A 433 -10.00 2.67 -11.92
CA GLY A 433 -10.85 1.88 -12.80
C GLY A 433 -12.35 2.25 -12.71
N LEU A 434 -12.86 2.43 -11.49
CA LEU A 434 -14.23 2.91 -11.24
C LEU A 434 -14.48 4.28 -11.85
N HIS A 435 -13.61 5.26 -11.61
CA HIS A 435 -13.77 6.61 -12.15
C HIS A 435 -13.72 6.65 -13.68
N ILE A 436 -12.86 5.83 -14.30
CA ILE A 436 -12.85 5.68 -15.76
C ILE A 436 -14.20 5.13 -16.23
N MET A 437 -14.75 4.11 -15.56
CA MET A 437 -16.05 3.54 -15.90
C MET A 437 -17.22 4.52 -15.67
N GLU A 438 -17.17 5.37 -14.65
CA GLU A 438 -18.15 6.44 -14.41
C GLU A 438 -18.16 7.43 -15.58
N ASP A 439 -17.00 7.90 -15.99
CA ASP A 439 -16.88 8.80 -17.13
C ASP A 439 -17.38 8.12 -18.43
N LEU A 440 -17.04 6.85 -18.64
CA LEU A 440 -17.48 6.09 -19.82
C LEU A 440 -18.99 5.81 -19.82
N ALA A 441 -19.62 5.59 -18.68
CA ALA A 441 -21.05 5.28 -18.59
C ALA A 441 -21.97 6.52 -18.68
N THR A 442 -21.41 7.73 -18.57
CA THR A 442 -22.21 8.97 -18.68
C THR A 442 -22.59 9.34 -20.12
N THR A 443 -23.79 9.91 -20.30
CA THR A 443 -24.30 10.41 -21.59
C THR A 443 -24.01 11.90 -21.83
N ASP A 444 -23.52 12.64 -20.83
CA ASP A 444 -23.42 14.11 -20.85
C ASP A 444 -22.07 14.66 -21.36
N GLY A 445 -21.58 14.19 -22.52
CA GLY A 445 -20.36 14.70 -23.19
C GLY A 445 -19.02 14.41 -22.47
N LYS A 446 -19.06 14.04 -21.19
CA LYS A 446 -17.90 13.55 -20.41
C LYS A 446 -17.29 12.29 -21.03
N ARG A 447 -18.13 11.37 -21.54
CA ARG A 447 -17.69 10.18 -22.29
C ARG A 447 -16.81 10.57 -23.47
N ASP A 448 -17.23 11.53 -24.30
CA ASP A 448 -16.44 11.94 -25.48
C ASP A 448 -15.11 12.61 -25.09
N SER A 449 -15.11 13.42 -24.03
CA SER A 449 -13.89 14.01 -23.49
C SER A 449 -12.93 12.92 -22.99
N ARG A 450 -13.46 11.92 -22.28
CA ARG A 450 -12.68 10.82 -21.74
C ARG A 450 -12.13 9.92 -22.84
N LEU A 451 -12.93 9.61 -23.86
CA LEU A 451 -12.49 8.84 -25.01
C LEU A 451 -11.36 9.57 -25.78
N LYS A 452 -11.46 10.89 -25.96
CA LYS A 452 -10.39 11.71 -26.55
C LYS A 452 -9.12 11.68 -25.71
N GLU A 453 -9.22 11.79 -24.39
CA GLU A 453 -8.09 11.65 -23.48
C GLU A 453 -7.41 10.28 -23.65
N GLY A 454 -8.20 9.21 -23.67
CA GLY A 454 -7.71 7.83 -23.84
C GLY A 454 -7.07 7.53 -25.19
N ARG A 455 -7.27 8.39 -26.20
CA ARG A 455 -6.60 8.33 -27.52
C ARG A 455 -5.36 9.22 -27.61
N THR A 456 -5.22 10.17 -26.69
CA THR A 456 -4.16 11.18 -26.77
C THR A 456 -2.85 10.57 -26.25
N VAL A 457 -1.85 10.48 -27.13
CA VAL A 457 -0.49 10.10 -26.76
C VAL A 457 0.23 11.36 -26.27
N LYS A 458 0.59 11.42 -24.99
CA LYS A 458 1.41 12.52 -24.45
C LYS A 458 2.87 12.24 -24.83
N GLU A 459 3.55 13.18 -25.49
CA GLU A 459 4.99 13.07 -25.76
C GLU A 459 5.76 13.13 -24.44
N TYR A 460 6.14 11.96 -23.92
CA TYR A 460 7.18 11.89 -22.89
C TYR A 460 8.52 12.22 -23.56
N ALA A 461 9.26 13.17 -23.00
CA ALA A 461 10.61 13.48 -23.47
C ALA A 461 11.40 12.17 -23.54
N LYS A 462 11.87 11.81 -24.75
CA LYS A 462 12.74 10.65 -24.96
C LYS A 462 14.02 10.85 -24.14
N ALA A 463 14.04 10.36 -22.90
CA ALA A 463 15.23 9.67 -22.46
C ALA A 463 15.35 8.50 -23.43
N VAL A 464 16.42 8.51 -24.23
CA VAL A 464 16.74 7.49 -25.22
C VAL A 464 16.59 6.13 -24.54
N ALA A 465 15.44 5.48 -24.75
CA ALA A 465 15.29 4.07 -24.48
C ALA A 465 16.18 3.44 -25.55
N VAL A 466 17.39 3.09 -25.13
CA VAL A 466 18.27 2.24 -25.91
C VAL A 466 17.44 0.99 -26.21
N ASP A 467 17.27 0.72 -27.48
CA ASP A 467 16.73 -0.51 -28.04
C ASP A 467 17.37 -1.69 -27.30
N GLU A 468 16.63 -2.29 -26.36
CA GLU A 468 17.20 -3.20 -25.37
C GLU A 468 17.49 -4.59 -25.96
N GLU A 469 17.14 -4.89 -27.20
CA GLU A 469 17.34 -6.21 -27.81
C GLU A 469 18.62 -6.35 -28.66
N THR A 470 19.42 -5.31 -28.87
CA THR A 470 20.54 -5.34 -29.86
C THR A 470 21.93 -4.99 -29.31
N GLY A 471 22.10 -4.93 -27.98
CA GLY A 471 23.41 -4.71 -27.35
C GLY A 471 24.33 -5.95 -27.40
N PRO A 472 25.67 -5.79 -27.40
CA PRO A 472 26.60 -6.92 -27.44
C PRO A 472 26.42 -7.84 -26.23
N VAL A 473 26.26 -9.15 -26.49
CA VAL A 473 26.26 -10.19 -25.45
C VAL A 473 27.69 -10.34 -24.93
N PHE A 474 27.98 -9.76 -23.77
CA PHE A 474 29.26 -9.98 -23.10
C PHE A 474 29.27 -11.39 -22.48
N ALA A 475 30.19 -12.24 -22.92
CA ALA A 475 30.40 -13.59 -22.40
C ALA A 475 31.51 -13.67 -21.34
N GLU A 476 32.28 -12.59 -21.16
CA GLU A 476 33.39 -12.55 -20.21
C GLU A 476 32.89 -12.45 -18.76
N ARG A 477 33.46 -13.30 -17.90
CA ARG A 477 33.17 -13.35 -16.46
C ARG A 477 33.42 -11.98 -15.82
N SER A 478 32.55 -11.60 -14.89
CA SER A 478 32.69 -10.33 -14.16
C SER A 478 34.05 -10.24 -13.45
N PRO A 479 34.80 -9.13 -13.59
CA PRO A 479 36.11 -8.97 -12.97
C PRO A 479 36.04 -8.78 -11.44
N VAL A 480 34.86 -8.49 -10.90
CA VAL A 480 34.69 -8.29 -9.45
C VAL A 480 34.32 -9.58 -8.71
N VAL A 481 33.98 -10.66 -9.43
CA VAL A 481 33.64 -11.95 -8.84
C VAL A 481 34.90 -12.80 -8.79
N VAL A 482 35.47 -12.92 -7.59
CA VAL A 482 36.58 -13.84 -7.30
C VAL A 482 36.05 -15.25 -7.06
N ASP A 483 36.88 -16.26 -7.26
CA ASP A 483 36.53 -17.65 -6.95
C ASP A 483 36.14 -17.85 -5.48
N ALA A 484 35.19 -18.75 -5.23
CA ALA A 484 34.80 -19.11 -3.88
C ALA A 484 36.00 -19.69 -3.11
N PRO A 485 36.20 -19.30 -1.83
CA PRO A 485 37.30 -19.81 -1.02
C PRO A 485 37.20 -21.32 -0.78
N ASN A 486 35.97 -21.86 -0.78
CA ASN A 486 35.68 -23.28 -0.68
C ASN A 486 34.38 -23.61 -1.43
N ILE A 487 34.38 -24.74 -2.14
CA ILE A 487 33.20 -25.34 -2.75
C ILE A 487 32.66 -26.38 -1.75
N PRO A 488 31.43 -26.24 -1.23
CA PRO A 488 30.88 -27.19 -0.28
C PRO A 488 30.56 -28.53 -0.96
N THR A 489 30.67 -29.62 -0.22
CA THR A 489 30.20 -30.94 -0.66
C THR A 489 28.79 -31.17 -0.11
N PRO A 490 27.77 -31.38 -0.97
CA PRO A 490 26.42 -31.63 -0.48
C PRO A 490 26.32 -33.01 0.19
N PRO A 491 25.40 -33.19 1.15
CA PRO A 491 25.25 -34.48 1.85
C PRO A 491 24.65 -35.58 0.97
N PHE A 492 24.15 -35.24 -0.22
CA PHE A 492 23.65 -36.15 -1.23
C PHE A 492 23.68 -35.45 -2.60
N TRP A 493 23.60 -36.25 -3.66
CA TRP A 493 23.35 -35.77 -5.01
C TRP A 493 21.97 -36.19 -5.50
N GLY A 494 21.41 -35.44 -6.44
CA GLY A 494 20.07 -35.69 -6.97
C GLY A 494 18.98 -35.09 -6.09
N VAL A 495 17.78 -35.67 -6.16
CA VAL A 495 16.54 -35.08 -5.63
C VAL A 495 16.16 -35.68 -4.28
N ARG A 496 15.66 -34.84 -3.38
CA ARG A 496 14.94 -35.23 -2.16
C ARG A 496 13.61 -34.51 -2.05
N VAL A 497 12.65 -35.22 -1.48
CA VAL A 497 11.30 -34.72 -1.21
C VAL A 497 11.07 -34.76 0.29
N ARG A 498 10.44 -33.71 0.83
CA ARG A 498 9.92 -33.71 2.20
C ARG A 498 8.49 -33.18 2.18
N LYS A 499 7.59 -33.88 2.84
CA LYS A 499 6.16 -33.55 2.92
C LYS A 499 5.69 -33.31 4.36
N ASP A 500 6.51 -33.69 5.35
CA ASP A 500 6.17 -33.56 6.76
C ASP A 500 6.86 -32.34 7.37
N PHE A 501 6.08 -31.28 7.59
CA PHE A 501 6.49 -30.04 8.23
C PHE A 501 5.58 -29.69 9.40
N ASP A 502 6.17 -29.20 10.48
CA ASP A 502 5.43 -28.54 11.54
C ASP A 502 5.17 -27.09 11.12
N LEU A 503 3.90 -26.75 10.89
CA LEU A 503 3.51 -25.39 10.51
C LEU A 503 3.88 -24.36 11.58
N ARG A 504 3.95 -24.74 12.86
CA ARG A 504 4.40 -23.84 13.94
C ARG A 504 5.86 -23.44 13.78
N GLU A 505 6.69 -24.31 13.21
CA GLU A 505 8.08 -23.98 12.88
C GLU A 505 8.12 -23.04 11.67
N LEU A 506 7.31 -23.29 10.64
CA LEU A 506 7.25 -22.47 9.44
C LEU A 506 6.73 -21.04 9.71
N PHE A 507 5.72 -20.89 10.56
CA PHE A 507 5.14 -19.58 10.91
C PHE A 507 6.13 -18.63 11.59
N GLN A 508 7.23 -19.14 12.16
CA GLN A 508 8.32 -18.31 12.70
C GLN A 508 9.16 -17.61 11.61
N TYR A 509 9.10 -18.13 10.38
CA TYR A 509 9.79 -17.59 9.21
C TYR A 509 8.88 -16.69 8.34
N ILE A 510 7.66 -16.37 8.81
CA ILE A 510 6.80 -15.38 8.15
C ILE A 510 7.42 -13.98 8.28
N ASN A 511 7.53 -13.27 7.16
CA ASN A 511 7.87 -11.85 7.19
C ASN A 511 6.60 -11.04 7.47
N GLU A 512 6.36 -10.71 8.74
CA GLU A 512 5.21 -9.91 9.17
C GLU A 512 5.07 -8.57 8.46
N THR A 513 6.19 -7.97 8.01
CA THR A 513 6.12 -6.73 7.24
C THR A 513 5.51 -6.98 5.86
N ALA A 514 5.91 -8.06 5.19
CA ALA A 514 5.34 -8.45 3.91
C ALA A 514 3.87 -8.88 4.07
N LEU A 515 3.58 -9.74 5.06
CA LEU A 515 2.22 -10.17 5.37
C LEU A 515 1.29 -8.97 5.61
N PHE A 516 1.61 -8.11 6.57
CA PHE A 516 0.70 -7.05 6.97
C PHE A 516 0.63 -5.93 5.94
N LYS A 517 1.76 -5.42 5.43
CA LYS A 517 1.75 -4.29 4.48
C LYS A 517 1.33 -4.69 3.07
N ASN A 518 1.84 -5.81 2.56
CA ASN A 518 1.67 -6.16 1.16
C ASN A 518 0.47 -7.09 0.99
N GLN A 519 0.42 -8.20 1.74
CA GLN A 519 -0.66 -9.17 1.54
C GLN A 519 -1.99 -8.68 2.13
N TRP A 520 -1.96 -8.15 3.35
CA TRP A 520 -3.16 -7.66 4.04
C TRP A 520 -3.40 -6.16 3.88
N GLN A 521 -2.56 -5.49 3.07
CA GLN A 521 -2.73 -4.09 2.67
C GLN A 521 -2.86 -3.09 3.84
N LEU A 522 -2.17 -3.37 4.96
CA LEU A 522 -2.08 -2.45 6.10
C LEU A 522 -1.26 -1.22 5.73
N LYS A 523 -1.97 -0.16 5.32
CA LYS A 523 -1.40 1.16 5.03
C LYS A 523 -1.75 2.11 6.17
N THR A 524 -0.75 2.75 6.76
CA THR A 524 -0.91 3.78 7.80
C THR A 524 -0.14 5.04 7.45
N ALA A 525 -0.62 6.19 7.91
CA ALA A 525 0.05 7.47 7.71
C ALA A 525 1.33 7.62 8.57
N SER A 526 1.40 6.90 9.69
CA SER A 526 2.55 6.93 10.60
C SER A 526 3.07 5.52 10.93
N GLN A 527 4.37 5.42 11.22
CA GLN A 527 4.99 4.17 11.67
C GLN A 527 4.51 3.76 13.07
N GLN A 528 4.16 4.71 13.94
CA GLN A 528 3.62 4.41 15.26
C GLN A 528 2.23 3.78 15.18
N ASP A 529 1.36 4.28 14.29
CA ASP A 529 0.05 3.67 14.04
C ASP A 529 0.17 2.26 13.46
N TYR A 530 1.15 2.05 12.57
CA TYR A 530 1.44 0.73 12.02
C TYR A 530 1.73 -0.26 13.14
N LEU A 531 2.68 0.08 14.02
CA LEU A 531 3.08 -0.81 15.12
C LEU A 531 1.92 -1.10 16.07
N ARG A 532 1.13 -0.08 16.46
CA ARG A 532 -0.04 -0.28 17.32
C ARG A 532 -1.06 -1.23 16.69
N LEU A 533 -1.43 -0.99 15.43
CA LEU A 533 -2.43 -1.82 14.73
C LEU A 533 -1.95 -3.26 14.52
N VAL A 534 -0.66 -3.43 14.22
CA VAL A 534 -0.05 -4.75 14.13
C VAL A 534 -0.24 -5.51 15.44
N GLU A 535 0.09 -4.89 16.57
CA GLU A 535 0.01 -5.56 17.88
C GLU A 535 -1.44 -5.77 18.37
N GLU A 536 -2.30 -4.76 18.26
CA GLU A 536 -3.64 -4.81 18.84
C GLU A 536 -4.67 -5.56 17.98
N LYS A 537 -4.46 -5.64 16.65
CA LYS A 537 -5.45 -6.19 15.72
C LYS A 537 -4.90 -7.33 14.86
N PHE A 538 -3.85 -7.08 14.09
CA PHE A 538 -3.44 -8.01 13.03
C PHE A 538 -2.66 -9.23 13.55
N ARG A 539 -1.82 -9.08 14.57
CA ARG A 539 -1.13 -10.19 15.22
C ARG A 539 -2.11 -11.15 15.90
N PRO A 540 -3.14 -10.70 16.65
CA PRO A 540 -4.22 -11.57 17.12
C PRO A 540 -4.93 -12.35 16.01
N ILE A 541 -5.31 -11.69 14.90
CA ILE A 541 -5.96 -12.33 13.75
C ILE A 541 -5.05 -13.39 13.13
N LYS A 542 -3.77 -13.06 12.91
CA LYS A 542 -2.76 -13.99 12.41
C LYS A 542 -2.67 -15.23 13.29
N ASN A 543 -2.50 -15.06 14.60
CA ASN A 543 -2.37 -16.16 15.54
C ASN A 543 -3.63 -17.07 15.53
N GLN A 544 -4.83 -16.47 15.46
CA GLN A 544 -6.06 -17.23 15.38
C GLN A 544 -6.15 -18.06 14.09
N LEU A 545 -5.81 -17.45 12.95
CA LEU A 545 -5.79 -18.14 11.66
C LEU A 545 -4.74 -19.26 11.63
N GLU A 546 -3.55 -19.04 12.22
CA GLU A 546 -2.50 -20.06 12.32
C GLU A 546 -2.98 -21.30 13.05
N GLU A 547 -3.67 -21.13 14.19
CA GLU A 547 -4.26 -22.25 14.94
C GLU A 547 -5.37 -22.97 14.14
N GLU A 548 -6.21 -22.21 13.44
CA GLU A 548 -7.27 -22.76 12.57
C GLU A 548 -6.69 -23.58 11.42
N ILE A 549 -5.64 -23.08 10.77
CA ILE A 549 -4.93 -23.74 9.67
C ILE A 549 -4.29 -25.04 10.15
N ILE A 550 -3.67 -25.03 11.33
CA ILE A 550 -3.08 -26.23 11.95
C ILE A 550 -4.18 -27.26 12.23
N ALA A 551 -5.31 -26.85 12.80
CA ALA A 551 -6.41 -27.74 13.15
C ALA A 551 -7.12 -28.33 11.92
N SER A 552 -7.30 -27.53 10.86
CA SER A 552 -8.00 -27.93 9.64
C SER A 552 -7.12 -28.70 8.65
N GLY A 553 -5.79 -28.57 8.74
CA GLY A 553 -4.85 -29.19 7.79
C GLY A 553 -4.98 -28.63 6.38
N VAL A 554 -5.38 -27.35 6.25
CA VAL A 554 -5.60 -26.70 4.95
C VAL A 554 -4.30 -26.35 4.23
N PHE A 555 -3.21 -26.13 4.98
CA PHE A 555 -1.87 -25.95 4.43
C PHE A 555 -1.14 -27.30 4.44
N ASP A 556 -0.77 -27.75 3.25
CA ASP A 556 -0.12 -29.02 3.00
C ASP A 556 1.29 -28.75 2.45
N ALA A 557 2.15 -28.29 3.36
CA ALA A 557 3.50 -27.84 3.08
C ALA A 557 4.38 -28.96 2.51
N LYS A 558 4.91 -28.78 1.31
CA LYS A 558 5.78 -29.77 0.64
C LYS A 558 6.95 -29.08 -0.03
N VAL A 559 8.08 -29.78 -0.08
CA VAL A 559 9.26 -29.33 -0.81
C VAL A 559 9.86 -30.46 -1.63
N VAL A 560 10.40 -30.08 -2.77
CA VAL A 560 11.33 -30.88 -3.54
C VAL A 560 12.59 -30.05 -3.78
N TYR A 561 13.75 -30.61 -3.51
CA TYR A 561 15.02 -29.93 -3.66
C TYR A 561 16.12 -30.91 -4.00
N GLY A 562 17.22 -30.41 -4.57
CA GLY A 562 18.33 -31.26 -4.95
C GLY A 562 19.62 -30.50 -5.13
N TYR A 563 20.71 -31.26 -5.17
CA TYR A 563 22.04 -30.77 -5.48
C TYR A 563 22.57 -31.50 -6.69
N PHE A 564 23.19 -30.75 -7.60
CA PHE A 564 23.74 -31.29 -8.84
C PHE A 564 25.15 -30.75 -9.07
N PRO A 565 26.08 -31.57 -9.61
CA PRO A 565 27.37 -31.08 -10.04
C PRO A 565 27.18 -30.04 -11.16
N SER A 566 27.91 -28.93 -11.08
CA SER A 566 27.77 -27.84 -12.04
C SER A 566 29.07 -27.08 -12.29
N GLN A 567 29.16 -26.39 -13.42
CA GLN A 567 30.24 -25.47 -13.75
C GLN A 567 29.70 -24.32 -14.61
N SER A 568 30.42 -23.20 -14.65
CA SER A 568 30.10 -22.11 -15.58
C SER A 568 30.81 -22.27 -16.93
N ASP A 569 30.11 -21.87 -17.99
CA ASP A 569 30.60 -21.79 -19.37
C ASP A 569 30.09 -20.47 -19.99
N GLY A 570 30.86 -19.40 -19.85
CA GLY A 570 30.41 -18.04 -20.17
C GLY A 570 29.22 -17.60 -19.30
N ASN A 571 28.08 -17.36 -19.95
CA ASN A 571 26.83 -16.97 -19.27
C ASN A 571 25.96 -18.17 -18.87
N ASP A 572 26.43 -19.38 -19.16
CA ASP A 572 25.72 -20.62 -18.82
C ASP A 572 26.19 -21.20 -17.49
N VAL A 573 25.26 -21.87 -16.81
CA VAL A 573 25.55 -22.87 -15.77
C VAL A 573 25.20 -24.24 -16.33
N VAL A 574 26.23 -25.05 -16.55
CA VAL A 574 26.13 -26.43 -17.04
C VAL A 574 25.88 -27.34 -15.84
N VAL A 575 24.86 -28.20 -15.94
CA VAL A 575 24.49 -29.18 -14.91
C VAL A 575 24.81 -30.58 -15.41
N TYR A 576 25.48 -31.39 -14.59
CA TYR A 576 25.96 -32.72 -14.95
C TYR A 576 25.21 -33.84 -14.20
N ASP A 577 25.28 -35.05 -14.75
CA ASP A 577 24.75 -36.25 -14.12
C ASP A 577 25.55 -36.59 -12.84
N PRO A 578 24.89 -36.74 -11.68
CA PRO A 578 25.59 -37.11 -10.45
C PRO A 578 26.06 -38.58 -10.40
N GLU A 579 25.47 -39.50 -11.17
CA GLU A 579 25.74 -40.95 -11.05
C GLU A 579 27.01 -41.42 -11.78
N GLU A 580 27.43 -40.75 -12.85
CA GLU A 580 28.64 -41.10 -13.62
C GLU A 580 29.97 -40.76 -12.89
N ASN A 581 29.92 -40.07 -11.75
CA ASN A 581 31.12 -39.65 -11.01
C ASN A 581 31.89 -40.78 -10.28
N LYS A 582 31.49 -42.05 -10.43
CA LYS A 582 32.10 -43.16 -9.67
C LYS A 582 33.14 -43.99 -10.42
N ASP A 583 33.08 -44.13 -11.76
CA ASP A 583 33.91 -45.15 -12.45
C ASP A 583 34.44 -44.81 -13.86
N ASP A 584 34.18 -43.61 -14.43
CA ASP A 584 34.60 -43.36 -15.82
C ASP A 584 36.00 -42.72 -15.96
N GLN A 585 36.96 -43.49 -16.52
CA GLN A 585 38.30 -43.04 -16.90
C GLN A 585 38.33 -42.24 -18.22
N SER A 586 37.18 -42.06 -18.90
CA SER A 586 37.07 -41.32 -20.17
C SER A 586 37.08 -39.79 -20.02
N GLY A 587 36.85 -39.26 -18.82
CA GLY A 587 36.86 -37.82 -18.53
C GLY A 587 35.70 -37.00 -19.13
N SER A 588 34.78 -37.61 -19.89
CA SER A 588 33.63 -36.93 -20.49
C SER A 588 32.41 -37.02 -19.58
N LYS A 589 32.16 -35.97 -18.79
CA LYS A 589 30.98 -35.89 -17.91
C LYS A 589 29.71 -35.64 -18.73
N ARG A 590 28.68 -36.46 -18.58
CA ARG A 590 27.39 -36.23 -19.24
C ARG A 590 26.72 -34.94 -18.75
N GLU A 591 26.58 -33.98 -19.65
CA GLU A 591 25.79 -32.77 -19.43
C GLU A 591 24.29 -33.14 -19.47
N LEU A 592 23.54 -32.82 -18.40
CA LEU A 592 22.08 -33.00 -18.35
C LEU A 592 21.38 -31.84 -19.06
N LEU A 593 21.71 -30.60 -18.69
CA LEU A 593 21.15 -29.37 -19.27
C LEU A 593 22.00 -28.14 -18.93
N ARG A 594 21.62 -27.00 -19.50
CA ARG A 594 22.27 -25.69 -19.28
C ARG A 594 21.24 -24.62 -18.92
N PHE A 595 21.51 -23.84 -17.88
CA PHE A 595 20.80 -22.60 -17.59
C PHE A 595 21.58 -21.41 -18.17
N THR A 596 20.93 -20.55 -18.94
CA THR A 596 21.57 -19.38 -19.54
C THR A 596 21.03 -18.12 -18.87
N PHE A 597 21.90 -17.34 -18.23
CA PHE A 597 21.49 -16.16 -17.49
C PHE A 597 21.92 -14.86 -18.19
N PRO A 598 21.09 -13.80 -18.15
CA PRO A 598 21.50 -12.51 -18.65
C PRO A 598 22.61 -11.90 -17.78
N ARG A 599 23.47 -11.11 -18.41
CA ARG A 599 24.57 -10.38 -17.78
C ARG A 599 24.24 -8.89 -17.70
N GLN A 600 24.54 -8.25 -16.56
CA GLN A 600 24.42 -6.80 -16.44
C GLN A 600 25.24 -6.10 -17.53
N ARG A 601 24.64 -5.13 -18.22
CA ARG A 601 25.32 -4.38 -19.29
C ARG A 601 26.35 -3.41 -18.75
N GLU A 602 26.01 -2.74 -17.66
CA GLU A 602 26.82 -1.69 -17.04
C GLU A 602 27.21 -2.05 -15.60
N GLY A 603 28.13 -1.26 -15.03
CA GLY A 603 28.61 -1.46 -13.67
C GLY A 603 29.44 -2.73 -13.50
N ARG A 604 29.04 -3.62 -12.59
CA ARG A 604 29.81 -4.80 -12.20
C ARG A 604 29.76 -5.94 -13.23
N LYS A 605 28.90 -5.83 -14.26
CA LYS A 605 28.74 -6.86 -15.31
C LYS A 605 28.44 -8.26 -14.77
N LEU A 606 27.64 -8.38 -13.70
CA LEU A 606 27.37 -9.67 -13.05
C LEU A 606 26.48 -10.57 -13.91
N CYS A 607 26.72 -11.87 -13.81
CA CYS A 607 25.84 -12.94 -14.25
C CYS A 607 25.75 -13.99 -13.14
N ILE A 608 24.62 -14.72 -13.02
CA ILE A 608 24.51 -15.83 -12.04
C ILE A 608 25.61 -16.88 -12.27
N SER A 609 26.00 -17.13 -13.53
CA SER A 609 27.07 -18.07 -13.87
C SER A 609 28.42 -17.70 -13.26
N ASP A 610 28.69 -16.42 -12.98
CA ASP A 610 29.97 -15.97 -12.44
C ASP A 610 30.26 -16.55 -11.04
N PHE A 611 29.19 -16.93 -10.32
CA PHE A 611 29.25 -17.49 -8.97
C PHE A 611 29.53 -19.00 -8.94
N PHE A 612 29.73 -19.62 -10.11
CA PHE A 612 30.12 -21.02 -10.25
C PHE A 612 31.53 -21.12 -10.84
N SER A 613 32.25 -22.16 -10.46
CA SER A 613 33.58 -22.47 -10.95
C SER A 613 33.55 -22.72 -12.46
N ALA A 614 34.42 -22.01 -13.19
CA ALA A 614 34.50 -22.13 -14.65
C ALA A 614 34.95 -23.53 -15.07
N LYS A 615 34.45 -24.02 -16.21
CA LYS A 615 34.88 -25.30 -16.80
C LYS A 615 36.40 -25.37 -16.99
N SER A 616 37.02 -24.25 -17.36
CA SER A 616 38.47 -24.08 -17.49
C SER A 616 39.27 -24.20 -16.18
N SER A 617 38.63 -24.00 -15.02
CA SER A 617 39.28 -24.14 -13.72
C SER A 617 39.54 -25.60 -13.32
N GLY A 618 38.88 -26.56 -13.98
CA GLY A 618 38.92 -27.99 -13.63
C GLY A 618 38.20 -28.35 -12.33
N LYS A 619 37.66 -27.37 -11.59
CA LYS A 619 36.94 -27.60 -10.33
C LYS A 619 35.46 -27.83 -10.59
N MET A 620 34.89 -28.87 -9.99
CA MET A 620 33.45 -29.12 -10.03
C MET A 620 32.75 -28.32 -8.93
N ASP A 621 31.72 -27.58 -9.30
CA ASP A 621 30.90 -26.77 -8.40
C ASP A 621 29.54 -27.44 -8.10
N VAL A 622 28.72 -26.78 -7.30
CA VAL A 622 27.42 -27.29 -6.83
C VAL A 622 26.32 -26.27 -7.08
N ILE A 623 25.29 -26.69 -7.81
CA ILE A 623 24.04 -25.96 -7.93
C ILE A 623 22.99 -26.64 -7.05
N GLY A 624 22.35 -25.86 -6.19
CA GLY A 624 21.14 -26.28 -5.51
C GLY A 624 19.91 -25.85 -6.30
N LEU A 625 18.87 -26.67 -6.34
CA LEU A 625 17.56 -26.31 -6.89
C LEU A 625 16.50 -26.61 -5.84
N SER A 626 15.50 -25.75 -5.73
CA SER A 626 14.38 -25.97 -4.81
C SER A 626 13.05 -25.53 -5.39
N LEU A 627 12.00 -26.23 -4.99
CA LEU A 627 10.61 -25.84 -5.17
C LEU A 627 9.85 -26.18 -3.89
N VAL A 628 9.04 -25.23 -3.42
CA VAL A 628 8.20 -25.39 -2.24
C VAL A 628 6.75 -25.06 -2.59
N THR A 629 5.79 -25.62 -1.84
CA THR A 629 4.36 -25.35 -2.02
C THR A 629 3.58 -25.53 -0.71
N MET A 630 2.49 -24.79 -0.56
CA MET A 630 1.46 -25.02 0.48
C MET A 630 0.35 -26.00 0.03
N GLY A 631 0.45 -26.55 -1.18
CA GLY A 631 -0.50 -27.51 -1.72
C GLY A 631 -1.82 -26.88 -2.21
N ALA A 632 -2.56 -27.62 -3.03
CA ALA A 632 -3.76 -27.12 -3.69
C ALA A 632 -4.95 -26.86 -2.74
N LYS A 633 -4.95 -27.46 -1.55
CA LYS A 633 -6.00 -27.28 -0.55
C LYS A 633 -6.14 -25.82 -0.10
N ALA A 634 -5.03 -25.09 -0.01
CA ALA A 634 -5.05 -23.66 0.31
C ALA A 634 -5.78 -22.84 -0.77
N SER A 635 -5.57 -23.17 -2.05
CA SER A 635 -6.27 -22.53 -3.17
C SER A 635 -7.77 -22.85 -3.16
N VAL A 636 -8.14 -24.10 -2.85
CA VAL A 636 -9.56 -24.52 -2.74
C VAL A 636 -10.27 -23.78 -1.60
N GLU A 637 -9.65 -23.68 -0.42
CA GLU A 637 -10.29 -22.98 0.70
C GLU A 637 -10.41 -21.47 0.47
N THR A 638 -9.38 -20.84 -0.11
CA THR A 638 -9.46 -19.42 -0.46
C THR A 638 -10.55 -19.16 -1.51
N GLN A 639 -10.68 -20.02 -2.52
CA GLN A 639 -11.78 -19.94 -3.49
C GLN A 639 -13.15 -20.11 -2.81
N ARG A 640 -13.30 -21.07 -1.90
CA ARG A 640 -14.54 -21.28 -1.13
C ARG A 640 -14.94 -20.03 -0.33
N LEU A 641 -13.98 -19.40 0.35
CA LEU A 641 -14.20 -18.16 1.12
C LEU A 641 -14.62 -17.01 0.21
N PHE A 642 -14.01 -16.90 -0.96
CA PHE A 642 -14.34 -15.87 -1.95
C PHE A 642 -15.75 -16.04 -2.51
N GLU A 643 -16.10 -17.24 -2.96
CA GLU A 643 -17.44 -17.59 -3.48
C GLU A 643 -18.52 -17.40 -2.40
N GLY A 644 -18.20 -17.75 -1.16
CA GLY A 644 -19.05 -17.54 0.02
C GLY A 644 -19.24 -16.08 0.43
N GLY A 645 -18.53 -15.12 -0.17
CA GLY A 645 -18.60 -13.69 0.18
C GLY A 645 -17.90 -13.32 1.50
N GLU A 646 -17.05 -14.20 2.03
CA GLU A 646 -16.21 -13.96 3.21
C GLU A 646 -14.90 -13.25 2.81
N TYR A 647 -15.00 -12.11 2.13
CA TYR A 647 -13.87 -11.43 1.46
C TYR A 647 -12.70 -11.07 2.38
N THR A 648 -12.98 -10.58 3.58
CA THR A 648 -11.95 -10.24 4.57
C THR A 648 -11.19 -11.48 5.02
N ARG A 649 -11.90 -12.59 5.23
CA ARG A 649 -11.29 -13.87 5.61
C ARG A 649 -10.52 -14.49 4.46
N TYR A 650 -11.04 -14.40 3.24
CA TYR A 650 -10.32 -14.76 2.02
C TYR A 650 -8.98 -14.01 1.94
N LEU A 651 -8.98 -12.69 2.07
CA LEU A 651 -7.76 -11.86 2.02
C LEU A 651 -6.74 -12.34 3.05
N TYR A 652 -7.17 -12.59 4.29
CA TYR A 652 -6.26 -13.01 5.33
C TYR A 652 -5.71 -14.43 5.12
N MET A 653 -6.57 -15.39 4.78
CA MET A 653 -6.19 -16.78 4.50
C MET A 653 -5.26 -16.88 3.29
N HIS A 654 -5.57 -16.16 2.21
CA HIS A 654 -4.76 -16.10 1.00
C HIS A 654 -3.40 -15.45 1.27
N GLY A 655 -3.39 -14.28 1.92
CA GLY A 655 -2.14 -13.60 2.25
C GLY A 655 -1.23 -14.44 3.15
N LEU A 656 -1.82 -15.16 4.12
CA LEU A 656 -1.08 -16.06 5.00
C LEU A 656 -0.55 -17.29 4.25
N SER A 657 -1.29 -17.83 3.28
CA SER A 657 -0.84 -18.99 2.50
C SER A 657 0.34 -18.66 1.58
N VAL A 658 0.30 -17.49 0.92
CA VAL A 658 1.41 -16.99 0.09
C VAL A 658 2.65 -16.74 0.94
N GLU A 659 2.49 -16.04 2.07
CA GLU A 659 3.62 -15.72 2.94
C GLU A 659 4.21 -16.97 3.63
N THR A 660 3.38 -17.98 3.92
CA THR A 660 3.86 -19.26 4.44
C THR A 660 4.64 -20.05 3.38
N ALA A 661 4.31 -19.91 2.09
CA ALA A 661 5.12 -20.48 1.01
C ALA A 661 6.53 -19.87 0.96
N GLU A 662 6.65 -18.54 1.13
CA GLU A 662 7.95 -17.87 1.24
C GLU A 662 8.69 -18.21 2.54
N ALA A 663 7.97 -18.34 3.65
CA ALA A 663 8.52 -18.81 4.92
C ALA A 663 9.12 -20.23 4.79
N LEU A 664 8.42 -21.13 4.10
CA LEU A 664 8.92 -22.48 3.79
C LEU A 664 10.15 -22.44 2.90
N ALA A 665 10.21 -21.52 1.94
CA ALA A 665 11.37 -21.33 1.07
C ALA A 665 12.60 -20.85 1.85
N GLU A 666 12.43 -19.90 2.78
CA GLU A 666 13.52 -19.40 3.63
C GLU A 666 13.97 -20.47 4.63
N TYR A 667 13.04 -21.20 5.23
CA TYR A 667 13.33 -22.35 6.09
C TYR A 667 14.14 -23.42 5.35
N LEU A 668 13.70 -23.80 4.15
CA LEU A 668 14.39 -24.77 3.31
C LEU A 668 15.78 -24.26 2.91
N HIS A 669 15.89 -23.01 2.51
CA HIS A 669 17.17 -22.42 2.12
C HIS A 669 18.17 -22.42 3.30
N LYS A 670 17.72 -22.08 4.51
CA LYS A 670 18.53 -22.23 5.72
C LYS A 670 18.97 -23.67 5.97
N LYS A 671 18.07 -24.63 5.77
CA LYS A 671 18.40 -26.06 5.88
C LYS A 671 19.44 -26.47 4.82
N MET A 672 19.32 -26.00 3.58
CA MET A 672 20.29 -26.26 2.52
C MET A 672 21.66 -25.65 2.85
N ARG A 673 21.72 -24.42 3.40
CA ARG A 673 22.97 -23.83 3.89
C ARG A 673 23.60 -24.66 5.01
N LYS A 674 22.79 -25.22 5.92
CA LYS A 674 23.27 -26.12 6.98
C LYS A 674 23.83 -27.42 6.41
N GLU A 675 23.12 -28.01 5.44
CA GLU A 675 23.55 -29.21 4.72
C GLU A 675 24.86 -29.00 3.96
N LEU A 676 25.05 -27.84 3.35
CA LEU A 676 26.28 -27.44 2.67
C LEU A 676 27.41 -26.99 3.63
N GLY A 677 27.17 -26.98 4.95
CA GLY A 677 28.16 -26.57 5.95
C GLY A 677 28.51 -25.08 5.95
N ILE A 678 27.65 -24.22 5.39
CA ILE A 678 27.88 -22.76 5.27
C ILE A 678 26.96 -21.93 6.18
N ALA A 679 26.08 -22.57 6.96
CA ALA A 679 25.15 -21.87 7.86
C ALA A 679 25.82 -21.21 9.08
N SER A 680 27.12 -21.41 9.32
CA SER A 680 27.85 -20.70 10.37
C SER A 680 27.95 -19.19 10.11
N GLU A 681 27.72 -18.76 8.87
CA GLU A 681 27.69 -17.35 8.45
C GLU A 681 26.26 -16.74 8.49
N ASP A 682 25.24 -17.51 8.89
CA ASP A 682 23.87 -17.02 9.03
C ASP A 682 23.76 -16.08 10.25
N SER A 683 22.98 -15.00 10.11
CA SER A 683 22.60 -14.19 11.28
C SER A 683 21.84 -15.05 12.31
N PRO A 684 22.09 -14.85 13.62
CA PRO A 684 21.32 -15.50 14.67
C PRO A 684 19.85 -15.02 14.72
N HIS A 685 19.54 -13.90 14.07
CA HIS A 685 18.19 -13.35 14.03
C HIS A 685 17.49 -13.71 12.71
N ILE A 686 16.36 -14.41 12.77
CA ILE A 686 15.58 -14.81 11.58
C ILE A 686 15.24 -13.60 10.69
N ARG A 687 14.90 -12.46 11.30
CA ARG A 687 14.56 -11.23 10.56
C ARG A 687 15.69 -10.74 9.65
N ASP A 688 16.93 -10.98 10.01
CA ASP A 688 18.09 -10.58 9.21
C ASP A 688 18.30 -11.47 7.98
N LEU A 689 17.74 -12.69 7.99
CA LEU A 689 17.82 -13.59 6.83
C LEU A 689 17.05 -13.01 5.64
N PHE A 690 15.92 -12.31 5.89
CA PHE A 690 15.20 -11.58 4.84
C PHE A 690 16.00 -10.44 4.18
N HIS A 691 17.10 -10.01 4.82
CA HIS A 691 18.04 -9.03 4.28
C HIS A 691 19.32 -9.68 3.72
N GLN A 692 19.30 -10.98 3.44
CA GLN A 692 20.43 -11.77 2.95
C GLN A 692 21.68 -11.69 3.84
N LYS A 693 21.51 -11.57 5.17
CA LYS A 693 22.64 -11.70 6.11
C LYS A 693 22.99 -13.18 6.36
N TYR A 694 23.40 -13.82 5.27
CA TYR A 694 23.91 -15.19 5.19
C TYR A 694 24.83 -15.31 3.97
N ARG A 695 25.58 -16.41 3.89
CA ARG A 695 26.37 -16.79 2.71
C ARG A 695 25.49 -17.40 1.62
N GLY A 696 25.76 -17.03 0.37
CA GLY A 696 25.03 -17.50 -0.79
C GLY A 696 23.78 -16.68 -1.09
N SER A 697 23.02 -17.11 -2.11
CA SER A 697 21.78 -16.49 -2.53
C SER A 697 20.82 -17.53 -3.13
N ARG A 698 19.52 -17.29 -2.98
CA ARG A 698 18.43 -18.01 -3.64
C ARG A 698 17.90 -17.10 -4.73
N TYR A 699 17.89 -17.52 -6.00
CA TYR A 699 17.38 -16.74 -7.13
C TYR A 699 16.12 -17.41 -7.67
N SER A 700 14.97 -16.75 -7.50
CA SER A 700 13.69 -17.21 -8.03
C SER A 700 13.48 -16.72 -9.46
N PHE A 701 12.98 -17.60 -10.34
CA PHE A 701 12.73 -17.25 -11.74
C PHE A 701 11.70 -16.12 -11.87
N GLY A 702 11.90 -15.24 -12.86
CA GLY A 702 11.09 -14.04 -13.07
C GLY A 702 11.60 -12.81 -12.32
N TYR A 703 12.56 -12.96 -11.40
CA TYR A 703 13.24 -11.82 -10.77
C TYR A 703 14.32 -11.22 -11.68
N PRO A 704 14.76 -9.97 -11.45
CA PRO A 704 15.71 -9.29 -12.32
C PRO A 704 17.01 -10.07 -12.63
N ALA A 705 17.53 -10.89 -11.71
CA ALA A 705 18.74 -11.68 -11.95
C ALA A 705 18.53 -12.91 -12.87
N CYS A 706 17.30 -13.42 -12.97
CA CYS A 706 16.91 -14.54 -13.82
C CYS A 706 15.46 -14.34 -14.35
N PRO A 707 15.26 -13.35 -15.24
CA PRO A 707 13.92 -12.88 -15.64
C PRO A 707 13.14 -13.89 -16.51
N ASN A 708 13.83 -14.87 -17.09
CA ASN A 708 13.25 -15.86 -17.99
C ASN A 708 12.49 -16.94 -17.20
N LEU A 709 11.17 -16.79 -17.08
CA LEU A 709 10.31 -17.79 -16.43
C LEU A 709 10.35 -19.18 -17.10
N GLU A 710 10.65 -19.24 -18.39
CA GLU A 710 10.77 -20.49 -19.17
C GLU A 710 11.86 -21.42 -18.64
N ASP A 711 12.91 -20.88 -18.02
CA ASP A 711 13.97 -21.69 -17.42
C ASP A 711 13.47 -22.57 -16.27
N GLN A 712 12.26 -22.34 -15.74
CA GLN A 712 11.63 -23.27 -14.81
C GLN A 712 11.39 -24.65 -15.41
N THR A 713 11.24 -24.78 -16.73
CA THR A 713 11.15 -26.09 -17.39
C THR A 713 12.37 -26.96 -17.10
N LYS A 714 13.56 -26.36 -17.02
CA LYS A 714 14.82 -27.03 -16.68
C LYS A 714 14.84 -27.47 -15.22
N LEU A 715 14.34 -26.63 -14.32
CA LEU A 715 14.15 -27.01 -12.92
C LEU A 715 13.16 -28.18 -12.80
N PHE A 716 12.07 -28.16 -13.57
CA PHE A 716 11.08 -29.24 -13.60
C PHE A 716 11.64 -30.55 -14.13
N ALA A 717 12.50 -30.48 -15.16
CA ALA A 717 13.19 -31.65 -15.69
C ALA A 717 14.17 -32.29 -14.69
N LEU A 718 14.74 -31.50 -13.75
CA LEU A 718 15.68 -32.01 -12.75
C LEU A 718 15.01 -32.43 -11.43
N LEU A 719 13.96 -31.72 -10.99
CA LEU A 719 13.31 -31.97 -9.70
C LEU A 719 12.02 -32.79 -9.78
N HIS A 720 11.45 -32.98 -10.98
CA HIS A 720 10.14 -33.60 -11.20
C HIS A 720 9.04 -33.16 -10.20
N PRO A 721 8.76 -31.83 -10.04
CA PRO A 721 7.87 -31.33 -8.99
C PRO A 721 6.41 -31.79 -9.12
N GLU A 722 5.94 -32.03 -10.34
CA GLU A 722 4.58 -32.49 -10.60
C GLU A 722 4.34 -33.87 -9.97
N GLU A 723 5.26 -34.81 -10.18
CA GLU A 723 5.23 -36.15 -9.58
C GLU A 723 5.50 -36.11 -8.07
N ASN A 724 6.48 -35.30 -7.65
CA ASN A 724 6.98 -35.32 -6.28
C ASN A 724 6.08 -34.57 -5.29
N VAL A 725 5.59 -33.39 -5.67
CA VAL A 725 4.86 -32.46 -4.78
C VAL A 725 3.55 -31.93 -5.37
N GLY A 726 3.18 -32.33 -6.59
CA GLY A 726 1.90 -31.96 -7.22
C GLY A 726 1.86 -30.54 -7.77
N VAL A 727 3.03 -29.92 -7.97
CA VAL A 727 3.12 -28.57 -8.56
C VAL A 727 3.37 -28.69 -10.06
N ARG A 728 2.52 -28.08 -10.87
CA ARG A 728 2.61 -28.09 -12.34
C ARG A 728 3.04 -26.73 -12.88
N LEU A 729 3.57 -26.71 -14.10
CA LEU A 729 3.78 -25.48 -14.87
C LEU A 729 2.58 -25.21 -15.77
N THR A 730 2.12 -23.96 -15.77
CA THR A 730 1.15 -23.48 -16.75
C THR A 730 1.81 -23.23 -18.10
N SER A 731 1.03 -22.97 -19.15
CA SER A 731 1.56 -22.59 -20.46
C SER A 731 2.39 -21.30 -20.45
N GLY A 732 2.21 -20.44 -19.44
CA GLY A 732 3.02 -19.24 -19.20
C GLY A 732 4.23 -19.49 -18.29
N PHE A 733 4.54 -20.75 -17.99
CA PHE A 733 5.58 -21.18 -17.05
C PHE A 733 5.35 -20.71 -15.60
N LEU A 734 4.11 -20.49 -15.18
CA LEU A 734 3.79 -20.20 -13.76
C LEU A 734 3.57 -21.48 -12.97
N LEU A 735 3.88 -21.44 -11.67
CA LEU A 735 3.67 -22.55 -10.74
C LEU A 735 2.19 -22.65 -10.35
N GLU A 736 1.67 -23.86 -10.32
CA GLU A 736 0.31 -24.15 -9.86
C GLU A 736 0.31 -25.35 -8.92
N PRO A 737 -0.21 -25.23 -7.67
CA PRO A 737 -0.87 -24.06 -7.09
C PRO A 737 0.06 -22.86 -6.92
N GLU A 738 -0.51 -21.65 -6.93
CA GLU A 738 0.21 -20.36 -6.88
C GLU A 738 0.94 -20.10 -5.55
N GLN A 739 0.53 -20.77 -4.45
CA GLN A 739 1.23 -20.76 -3.16
C GLN A 739 2.50 -21.61 -3.21
N SER A 740 3.34 -21.36 -4.21
CA SER A 740 4.55 -22.11 -4.51
C SER A 740 5.66 -21.15 -4.96
N THR A 741 6.90 -21.47 -4.64
CA THR A 741 8.08 -20.71 -5.09
C THR A 741 9.19 -21.67 -5.47
N SER A 742 9.92 -21.35 -6.53
CA SER A 742 11.01 -22.15 -7.07
C SER A 742 12.26 -21.30 -7.20
N ALA A 743 13.43 -21.90 -7.02
CA ALA A 743 14.67 -21.15 -7.08
C ALA A 743 15.91 -21.98 -7.37
N ILE A 744 16.93 -21.26 -7.85
CA ILE A 744 18.32 -21.71 -7.88
C ILE A 744 19.00 -21.26 -6.60
N VAL A 745 19.75 -22.16 -5.96
CA VAL A 745 20.51 -21.90 -4.73
C VAL A 745 21.99 -21.92 -5.05
N VAL A 746 22.65 -20.82 -4.74
CA VAL A 746 24.07 -20.57 -5.01
C VAL A 746 24.80 -20.38 -3.70
N HIS A 747 25.86 -21.15 -3.44
CA HIS A 747 26.60 -21.10 -2.17
C HIS A 747 27.67 -19.99 -2.10
N HIS A 748 28.01 -19.40 -3.24
CA HIS A 748 29.12 -18.46 -3.36
C HIS A 748 28.97 -17.24 -2.42
N PRO A 749 30.00 -16.85 -1.64
CA PRO A 749 29.88 -15.77 -0.66
C PRO A 749 29.57 -14.40 -1.30
N GLY A 750 30.06 -14.18 -2.52
CA GLY A 750 29.74 -12.98 -3.31
C GLY A 750 28.35 -12.94 -3.96
N ALA A 751 27.57 -14.02 -3.89
CA ALA A 751 26.23 -14.06 -4.49
C ALA A 751 25.24 -13.22 -3.67
N LYS A 752 24.59 -12.25 -4.34
CA LYS A 752 23.54 -11.36 -3.80
C LYS A 752 22.58 -11.00 -4.92
N TYR A 753 21.38 -10.53 -4.61
CA TYR A 753 20.47 -10.04 -5.65
C TYR A 753 21.05 -8.84 -6.42
N PHE A 754 20.87 -8.83 -7.73
CA PHE A 754 21.24 -7.76 -8.65
C PHE A 754 20.21 -7.65 -9.78
N VAL A 755 20.24 -6.53 -10.50
CA VAL A 755 19.34 -6.22 -11.63
C VAL A 755 20.17 -6.25 -12.92
N VAL A 756 19.74 -7.02 -13.92
CA VAL A 756 20.42 -7.14 -15.23
C VAL A 756 20.13 -5.98 -16.16
#